data_AF-A0A351C020-F1
#
_entry.id   AF-A0A351C020-F1
#
_cell.length_a   1.000
_cell.length_b   1.000
_cell.length_c   1.000
_cell.angle_alpha   90.00
_cell.angle_beta   90.00
_cell.angle_gamma   90.00
#
_symmetry.space_group_name_H-M   'P 1'
#
loop_
_entity.id
_entity.type
_entity.pdbx_description
1 polymer ?
#
loop_
_entity_poly.entity_id
_entity_poly.type
_entity_poly.pdbx_seq_one_letter_code
_entity_poly.pdbx_strand_id
1 'polypeptide(L)'
;MIYKFFFTFVLIILTQTSLRASLIYKSNATGNWNSVSTWVTSTNGGASWDPAAAMPDAYNNDEIRIISPHTVTLTGNKTAGKLIIESGGFLNINSGIELEIVNESGTDLTLFGNGNITGAGTVVTASSGVTDLNLMWNSNFDVKLRVKSSAGSTNIFCSNVFYKSILKKEVTIDAGGTITCNGIYTVETRLTLTNNGTIGGTGILSAKGNIVNNSLININHLSIDSNLTISGTGANNFPTITIGIIKTLTLANDMSFNSSNIYCNGTILLFSGNSKNLTIPSACNIFIYSFGNINNGNFFYNGGNIDVQNGTMTTILNIVSGTANILNSLTANVMNAGTVNIFNGATLNILSGDTLKLSGTLTNNGTVAGSGTLDFKAAFINNYNLISVSRFLFSQGVYTILLGDTGRITSPSLIVNNNTTLYLNNHTLQSVNVNSGSTLRFDYFAPLWSIVKFKASNPIVISGTMNQNRGIIEYAGGPGQVITALNYRSLRINNPGGVIAGNNFNVTDSLTIISGDIDLNGREITLDAAAILTETSGNTVKGNTGVIKTTRTVSNPNNYNFGGLGLSITSSSNLGSTTVRRSHASVTINGYQSVIRNFDITPANNSGLNATLSFIYDESELNGTSESILGLFKSTNAGATYLYQGGTQDISGNKVTISGVNSFSRWTLSRSVYPANIKIILEGLYSPDKHNKKDSVKLYLRNSSAPYSAVDSAISEIDSLNFAGVFDFKNAPAGVYYFQIIHKNSIETWSRDGGEIYAAGISNSYDFTNADNKAFGNNLQNVNSTPVRFAVYSGDINKDGAVDLSDASLIENDAFGFVSGNVLTDLNGDGLVDLSDVVFADNNAANFVTAISP
;
A
#
# COMPACT_ATOMS: atom_id res chain seq x y z
N MET A 1 -36.85 57.18 82.45
CA MET A 1 -36.39 57.28 83.85
C MET A 1 -34.95 57.78 83.82
N ILE A 2 -34.62 58.74 84.70
CA ILE A 2 -33.59 59.78 84.54
C ILE A 2 -32.18 59.31 84.97
N TYR A 3 -31.15 60.05 84.50
CA TYR A 3 -29.77 60.28 85.00
C TYR A 3 -28.66 59.51 84.26
N LYS A 4 -27.51 60.08 83.86
CA LYS A 4 -26.72 61.19 84.44
C LYS A 4 -25.67 61.71 83.42
N PHE A 5 -25.28 62.98 83.56
CA PHE A 5 -24.21 63.72 82.86
C PHE A 5 -22.87 62.97 82.71
N PHE A 6 -22.19 63.13 81.58
CA PHE A 6 -20.75 63.42 81.53
C PHE A 6 -20.34 64.08 80.19
N PHE A 7 -19.53 65.13 80.30
CA PHE A 7 -18.83 65.83 79.22
C PHE A 7 -18.18 64.86 78.22
N THR A 8 -18.28 65.11 76.92
CA THR A 8 -17.36 64.51 75.96
C THR A 8 -17.01 65.53 74.87
N PHE A 9 -15.72 65.86 74.85
CA PHE A 9 -15.01 66.58 73.82
C PHE A 9 -15.37 66.04 72.43
N VAL A 10 -15.64 66.96 71.51
CA VAL A 10 -15.53 66.72 70.08
C VAL A 10 -14.05 66.43 69.79
N LEU A 11 -13.67 65.15 69.77
CA LEU A 11 -12.43 64.70 69.15
C LEU A 11 -12.80 64.20 67.77
N ILE A 12 -12.75 65.12 66.81
CA ILE A 12 -12.61 64.78 65.39
C ILE A 12 -11.41 63.84 65.31
N ILE A 13 -11.65 62.57 64.99
CA ILE A 13 -10.62 61.67 64.50
C ILE A 13 -10.23 62.23 63.14
N LEU A 14 -9.34 63.22 63.14
CA LEU A 14 -8.36 63.36 62.10
C LEU A 14 -7.57 62.06 62.17
N THR A 15 -7.94 61.09 61.33
CA THR A 15 -6.95 60.17 60.82
C THR A 15 -5.81 61.06 60.36
N GLN A 16 -4.66 61.00 61.02
CA GLN A 16 -3.42 61.40 60.39
C GLN A 16 -3.25 60.48 59.19
N THR A 17 -3.91 60.79 58.09
CA THR A 17 -3.22 60.82 56.81
C THR A 17 -2.08 61.80 57.07
N SER A 18 -0.90 61.30 57.41
CA SER A 18 0.28 62.14 57.42
C SER A 18 0.28 62.85 56.07
N LEU A 19 0.18 64.18 56.09
CA LEU A 19 0.71 64.99 55.01
C LEU A 19 2.20 64.60 54.95
N ARG A 20 2.54 63.57 54.17
CA ARG A 20 3.94 63.29 53.83
C ARG A 20 4.40 64.55 53.12
N ALA A 21 5.29 65.32 53.76
CA ALA A 21 6.11 66.24 53.00
C ALA A 21 6.83 65.39 51.95
N SER A 22 6.73 65.77 50.67
CA SER A 22 7.42 65.07 49.59
C SER A 22 8.91 65.27 49.75
N LEU A 23 9.52 64.42 50.58
CA LEU A 23 10.93 64.46 50.91
C LEU A 23 11.66 63.67 49.86
N ILE A 24 12.59 64.32 49.15
CA ILE A 24 13.52 63.65 48.26
C ILE A 24 14.92 63.73 48.86
N TYR A 25 15.69 62.65 48.71
CA TYR A 25 17.06 62.55 49.19
C TYR A 25 18.02 62.56 48.01
N LYS A 26 19.20 63.19 48.17
CA LYS A 26 20.34 62.94 47.29
C LYS A 26 21.62 62.73 48.10
N SER A 27 22.53 61.93 47.56
CA SER A 27 23.86 61.75 48.16
C SER A 27 24.60 63.10 48.18
N ASN A 28 25.10 63.51 49.34
CA ASN A 28 25.90 64.71 49.58
C ASN A 28 27.41 64.46 49.47
N ALA A 29 27.83 63.23 49.80
CA ALA A 29 29.23 62.80 49.73
C ALA A 29 29.31 61.27 49.56
N THR A 30 30.47 60.77 49.16
CA THR A 30 30.81 59.35 49.27
C THR A 30 30.78 58.91 50.74
N GLY A 31 30.13 57.79 51.05
CA GLY A 31 30.03 57.32 52.42
C GLY A 31 29.11 56.12 52.63
N ASN A 32 28.82 55.80 53.88
CA ASN A 32 27.94 54.70 54.26
C ASN A 32 26.48 55.14 54.15
N TRP A 33 25.61 54.33 53.53
CA TRP A 33 24.17 54.59 53.45
C TRP A 33 23.56 54.91 54.82
N ASN A 34 24.05 54.25 55.87
CA ASN A 34 23.59 54.39 57.25
C ASN A 34 24.11 55.66 57.96
N SER A 35 24.86 56.53 57.28
CA SER A 35 25.32 57.80 57.84
C SER A 35 24.49 58.96 57.31
N VAL A 36 23.89 59.76 58.20
CA VAL A 36 23.15 60.97 57.80
C VAL A 36 24.03 61.98 57.04
N SER A 37 25.34 61.99 57.29
CA SER A 37 26.29 62.85 56.59
C SER A 37 26.48 62.50 55.10
N THR A 38 26.05 61.30 54.68
CA THR A 38 26.06 60.86 53.28
C THR A 38 24.92 61.51 52.48
N TRP A 39 23.93 62.13 53.14
CA TRP A 39 22.69 62.55 52.51
C TRP A 39 22.35 64.03 52.77
N VAL A 40 21.68 64.64 51.81
CA VAL A 40 20.94 65.89 51.97
C VAL A 40 19.50 65.65 51.52
N THR A 41 18.55 66.40 52.08
CA THR A 41 17.11 66.29 51.83
C THR A 41 16.55 67.56 51.23
N SER A 42 15.48 67.43 50.45
CA SER A 42 14.70 68.55 49.93
C SER A 42 13.22 68.31 50.16
N THR A 43 12.49 69.35 50.57
CA THR A 43 11.03 69.33 50.76
C THR A 43 10.28 70.07 49.65
N ASN A 44 10.98 70.67 48.69
CA ASN A 44 10.43 71.48 47.61
C ASN A 44 10.75 70.93 46.22
N GLY A 45 10.83 69.59 46.09
CA GLY A 45 11.08 68.93 44.82
C GLY A 45 12.49 69.17 44.25
N GLY A 46 13.47 69.46 45.12
CA GLY A 46 14.88 69.58 44.74
C GLY A 46 15.38 70.99 44.46
N ALA A 47 14.55 72.02 44.66
CA ALA A 47 14.94 73.42 44.45
C ALA A 47 15.94 73.92 45.52
N SER A 48 15.84 73.45 46.77
CA SER A 48 16.84 73.67 47.83
C SER A 48 17.13 72.39 48.61
N TRP A 49 18.32 72.29 49.20
CA TRP A 49 18.82 71.09 49.86
C TRP A 49 19.39 71.43 51.25
N ASP A 50 18.91 70.72 52.27
CA ASP A 50 19.36 70.85 53.66
C ASP A 50 20.04 69.55 54.13
N PRO A 51 20.92 69.60 55.16
CA PRO A 51 21.47 68.38 55.77
C PRO A 51 20.38 67.40 56.19
N ALA A 52 20.55 66.12 55.86
CA ALA A 52 19.56 65.11 56.20
C ALA A 52 19.48 64.86 57.71
N ALA A 53 18.26 64.84 58.28
CA ALA A 53 18.02 64.52 59.69
C ALA A 53 17.89 63.01 59.96
N ALA A 54 17.67 62.22 58.91
CA ALA A 54 17.57 60.77 58.94
C ALA A 54 18.24 60.16 57.70
N MET A 55 18.54 58.87 57.71
CA MET A 55 18.97 58.15 56.50
C MET A 55 17.75 57.78 55.64
N PRO A 56 17.85 57.83 54.31
CA PRO A 56 16.73 57.44 53.46
C PRO A 56 16.41 55.95 53.55
N ASP A 57 15.13 55.63 53.54
CA ASP A 57 14.55 54.28 53.39
C ASP A 57 13.23 54.32 52.61
N ALA A 58 12.60 53.20 52.28
CA ALA A 58 11.34 53.20 51.51
C ALA A 58 10.14 53.89 52.22
N TYR A 59 10.24 54.26 53.49
CA TYR A 59 9.10 54.73 54.28
C TYR A 59 9.19 56.21 54.66
N ASN A 60 10.34 56.85 54.46
CA ASN A 60 10.60 58.21 54.89
C ASN A 60 10.91 59.21 53.75
N ASN A 61 10.78 58.79 52.49
CA ASN A 61 10.96 59.64 51.31
C ASN A 61 10.04 59.25 50.16
N ASP A 62 10.06 60.08 49.11
CA ASP A 62 9.41 59.85 47.84
C ASP A 62 10.42 59.58 46.71
N GLU A 63 11.72 59.78 46.94
CA GLU A 63 12.78 59.54 45.96
C GLU A 63 14.17 59.54 46.65
N ILE A 64 15.06 58.65 46.20
CA ILE A 64 16.45 58.58 46.67
C ILE A 64 17.39 58.67 45.47
N ARG A 65 18.25 59.69 45.40
CA ARG A 65 19.23 59.86 44.32
C ARG A 65 20.66 59.62 44.78
N ILE A 66 21.39 58.76 44.06
CA ILE A 66 22.85 58.68 44.15
C ILE A 66 23.42 59.36 42.92
N ILE A 67 24.08 60.50 43.14
CA ILE A 67 24.59 61.38 42.08
C ILE A 67 26.09 61.15 41.87
N SER A 68 26.59 61.52 40.70
CA SER A 68 28.03 61.52 40.41
C SER A 68 28.75 62.62 41.20
N PRO A 69 29.99 62.39 41.69
CA PRO A 69 30.78 61.16 41.59
C PRO A 69 30.67 60.26 42.84
N HIS A 70 29.56 60.33 43.57
CA HIS A 70 29.47 59.72 44.89
C HIS A 70 29.39 58.19 44.84
N THR A 71 30.06 57.57 45.80
CA THR A 71 29.92 56.15 46.11
C THR A 71 29.22 55.99 47.45
N VAL A 72 28.01 55.44 47.44
CA VAL A 72 27.28 55.06 48.66
C VAL A 72 27.48 53.58 48.91
N THR A 73 27.97 53.21 50.09
CA THR A 73 28.19 51.82 50.49
C THR A 73 27.11 51.35 51.45
N LEU A 74 26.46 50.24 51.14
CA LEU A 74 25.48 49.58 52.00
C LEU A 74 26.16 48.54 52.89
N THR A 75 26.17 48.79 54.20
CA THR A 75 26.84 47.97 55.21
C THR A 75 25.90 47.12 56.06
N GLY A 76 24.59 47.31 55.92
CA GLY A 76 23.52 46.61 56.63
C GLY A 76 22.25 46.58 55.77
N ASN A 77 21.33 45.64 56.01
CA ASN A 77 20.13 45.48 55.19
C ASN A 77 19.29 46.76 55.16
N LYS A 78 18.76 47.13 54.00
CA LYS A 78 17.92 48.32 53.83
C LYS A 78 16.79 48.10 52.84
N THR A 79 15.75 48.93 52.98
CA THR A 79 14.68 49.09 52.02
C THR A 79 14.82 50.41 51.29
N ALA A 80 14.49 50.45 50.00
CA ALA A 80 14.42 51.66 49.20
C ALA A 80 13.23 51.60 48.24
N GLY A 81 12.57 52.73 48.02
CA GLY A 81 11.58 52.92 46.97
C GLY A 81 12.00 54.10 46.10
N LYS A 82 11.64 54.09 44.82
CA LYS A 82 12.02 55.11 43.82
C LYS A 82 13.51 55.50 43.89
N LEU A 83 14.37 54.49 43.94
CA LEU A 83 15.82 54.66 43.95
C LEU A 83 16.32 55.02 42.56
N ILE A 84 17.08 56.10 42.46
CA ILE A 84 17.70 56.58 41.22
C ILE A 84 19.21 56.60 41.41
N ILE A 85 19.92 55.86 40.55
CA ILE A 85 21.38 55.97 40.42
C ILE A 85 21.66 56.69 39.12
N GLU A 86 22.14 57.93 39.23
CA GLU A 86 22.44 58.77 38.07
C GLU A 86 23.72 58.31 37.35
N SER A 87 23.93 58.81 36.13
CA SER A 87 25.14 58.53 35.35
C SER A 87 26.40 58.90 36.15
N GLY A 88 27.26 57.92 36.43
CA GLY A 88 28.49 58.10 37.21
C GLY A 88 28.32 57.95 38.73
N GLY A 89 27.11 57.75 39.24
CA GLY A 89 26.86 57.38 40.65
C GLY A 89 27.18 55.91 40.93
N PHE A 90 27.56 55.59 42.17
CA PHE A 90 27.89 54.23 42.60
C PHE A 90 27.15 53.83 43.88
N LEU A 91 26.50 52.67 43.84
CA LEU A 91 25.97 51.97 45.01
C LEU A 91 26.71 50.65 45.17
N ASN A 92 27.51 50.52 46.23
CA ASN A 92 28.24 49.29 46.55
C ASN A 92 27.53 48.53 47.68
N ILE A 93 27.15 47.27 47.47
CA ILE A 93 26.45 46.44 48.48
C ILE A 93 27.41 45.39 49.04
N ASN A 94 27.69 45.46 50.34
CA ASN A 94 28.60 44.53 51.00
C ASN A 94 28.10 43.07 50.97
N SER A 95 29.04 42.13 51.08
CA SER A 95 28.72 40.70 51.16
C SER A 95 27.74 40.39 52.29
N GLY A 96 26.74 39.56 52.00
CA GLY A 96 25.70 39.17 52.97
C GLY A 96 24.62 40.23 53.23
N ILE A 97 24.69 41.39 52.57
CA ILE A 97 23.72 42.48 52.74
C ILE A 97 22.67 42.46 51.62
N GLU A 98 21.42 42.68 52.00
CA GLU A 98 20.27 42.80 51.10
C GLU A 98 19.76 44.25 51.00
N LEU A 99 19.54 44.72 49.76
CA LEU A 99 18.77 45.93 49.47
C LEU A 99 17.41 45.51 48.90
N GLU A 100 16.34 45.72 49.66
CA GLU A 100 14.97 45.46 49.20
C GLU A 100 14.39 46.69 48.49
N ILE A 101 14.08 46.53 47.20
CA ILE A 101 13.35 47.52 46.40
C ILE A 101 11.86 47.31 46.63
N VAL A 102 11.23 48.25 47.34
CA VAL A 102 9.81 48.20 47.71
C VAL A 102 8.97 48.73 46.56
N ASN A 103 7.80 48.12 46.33
CA ASN A 103 6.82 48.56 45.35
C ASN A 103 6.15 49.87 45.80
N GLU A 104 6.31 50.91 44.99
CA GLU A 104 5.65 52.20 45.10
C GLU A 104 4.97 52.56 43.78
N SER A 105 4.31 53.72 43.72
CA SER A 105 3.74 54.21 42.46
C SER A 105 4.85 54.56 41.46
N GLY A 106 4.87 53.94 40.28
CA GLY A 106 5.82 54.24 39.21
C GLY A 106 7.07 53.35 39.26
N THR A 107 8.20 53.84 38.72
CA THR A 107 9.44 53.06 38.67
C THR A 107 10.13 53.02 40.03
N ASP A 108 10.35 51.83 40.59
CA ASP A 108 10.94 51.66 41.93
C ASP A 108 12.47 51.73 41.93
N LEU A 109 13.12 51.30 40.84
CA LEU A 109 14.55 51.45 40.64
C LEU A 109 14.84 51.96 39.23
N THR A 110 15.51 53.10 39.13
CA THR A 110 16.07 53.60 37.87
C THR A 110 17.59 53.60 37.95
N LEU A 111 18.24 52.83 37.08
CA LEU A 111 19.68 52.82 36.91
C LEU A 111 20.00 53.45 35.54
N PHE A 112 20.44 54.70 35.55
CA PHE A 112 20.80 55.42 34.32
C PHE A 112 22.06 54.84 33.65
N GLY A 113 22.27 55.16 32.38
CA GLY A 113 23.50 54.78 31.67
C GLY A 113 24.75 55.28 32.41
N ASN A 114 25.78 54.43 32.53
CA ASN A 114 26.95 54.63 33.39
C ASN A 114 26.69 54.73 34.91
N GLY A 115 25.45 54.54 35.39
CA GLY A 115 25.17 54.34 36.81
C GLY A 115 25.60 52.93 37.25
N ASN A 116 26.05 52.79 38.50
CA ASN A 116 26.65 51.55 38.99
C ASN A 116 25.96 51.04 40.26
N ILE A 117 25.54 49.77 40.24
CA ILE A 117 25.23 48.99 41.43
C ILE A 117 26.19 47.79 41.44
N THR A 118 27.05 47.71 42.43
CA THR A 118 28.14 46.73 42.50
C THR A 118 28.20 46.06 43.88
N GLY A 119 29.09 45.08 44.03
CA GLY A 119 29.39 44.45 45.31
C GLY A 119 29.00 42.96 45.34
N ALA A 120 29.14 42.36 46.53
CA ALA A 120 28.89 40.94 46.76
C ALA A 120 27.55 40.65 47.46
N GLY A 121 26.78 41.70 47.77
CA GLY A 121 25.43 41.56 48.33
C GLY A 121 24.36 41.22 47.29
N THR A 122 23.11 41.47 47.65
CA THR A 122 21.93 41.12 46.83
C THR A 122 20.93 42.26 46.79
N VAL A 123 20.41 42.56 45.61
CA VAL A 123 19.18 43.36 45.45
C VAL A 123 18.01 42.40 45.48
N VAL A 124 17.00 42.72 46.28
CA VAL A 124 15.82 41.88 46.47
C VAL A 124 14.57 42.67 46.12
N THR A 125 13.58 42.05 45.48
CA THR A 125 12.33 42.73 45.13
C THR A 125 11.32 42.67 46.27
N ALA A 126 10.32 43.55 46.23
CA ALA A 126 9.33 43.73 47.28
C ALA A 126 8.59 42.43 47.58
N SER A 127 8.16 42.27 48.82
CA SER A 127 7.32 41.14 49.25
C SER A 127 5.83 41.25 48.89
N SER A 128 5.41 42.26 48.11
CA SER A 128 4.04 42.38 47.56
C SER A 128 3.97 43.43 46.43
N GLY A 129 3.06 43.24 45.47
CA GLY A 129 2.80 44.20 44.39
C GLY A 129 3.77 44.13 43.21
N VAL A 130 3.78 45.14 42.34
CA VAL A 130 4.60 45.14 41.13
C VAL A 130 5.90 45.90 41.38
N THR A 131 7.07 45.27 41.23
CA THR A 131 8.37 45.97 41.35
C THR A 131 8.91 46.32 39.97
N ASP A 132 9.04 47.60 39.66
CA ASP A 132 9.50 48.12 38.37
C ASP A 132 10.99 48.50 38.40
N LEU A 133 11.82 47.72 37.69
CA LEU A 133 13.26 47.93 37.56
C LEU A 133 13.59 48.45 36.15
N ASN A 134 13.85 49.75 36.03
CA ASN A 134 14.34 50.37 34.81
C ASN A 134 15.88 50.37 34.77
N LEU A 135 16.44 49.36 34.12
CA LEU A 135 17.89 49.23 33.91
C LEU A 135 18.23 49.73 32.51
N MET A 136 18.70 50.98 32.41
CA MET A 136 18.95 51.64 31.13
C MET A 136 20.18 51.08 30.41
N TRP A 137 20.27 51.34 29.10
CA TRP A 137 21.44 50.98 28.30
C TRP A 137 22.74 51.50 28.91
N ASN A 138 23.79 50.67 28.86
CA ASN A 138 25.11 50.98 29.39
C ASN A 138 25.14 51.23 30.92
N SER A 139 24.09 50.86 31.65
CA SER A 139 24.14 50.76 33.11
C SER A 139 24.98 49.56 33.57
N ASN A 140 25.43 49.62 34.82
CA ASN A 140 26.22 48.56 35.44
C ASN A 140 25.50 47.96 36.65
N PHE A 141 24.57 47.04 36.42
CA PHE A 141 23.97 46.19 37.46
C PHE A 141 24.83 44.93 37.67
N ASP A 142 25.86 45.06 38.52
CA ASP A 142 26.84 44.01 38.85
C ASP A 142 26.72 43.54 40.30
N VAL A 143 25.50 43.14 40.66
CA VAL A 143 25.14 42.57 41.98
C VAL A 143 24.10 41.47 41.78
N LYS A 144 23.96 40.55 42.74
CA LYS A 144 22.94 39.49 42.65
C LYS A 144 21.53 40.07 42.68
N LEU A 145 20.60 39.46 41.96
CA LEU A 145 19.17 39.78 42.04
C LEU A 145 18.41 38.59 42.61
N ARG A 146 17.56 38.83 43.61
CA ARG A 146 16.61 37.84 44.14
C ARG A 146 15.18 38.36 44.03
N VAL A 147 14.28 37.56 43.47
CA VAL A 147 12.85 37.86 43.38
C VAL A 147 12.11 37.02 44.41
N LYS A 148 11.51 37.66 45.43
CA LYS A 148 10.88 36.97 46.58
C LYS A 148 9.58 36.26 46.20
N SER A 149 9.22 35.24 46.99
CA SER A 149 8.04 34.39 46.83
C SER A 149 6.69 35.09 46.90
N SER A 150 6.62 36.22 47.62
CA SER A 150 5.43 37.03 47.79
C SER A 150 5.46 38.33 46.97
N ALA A 151 6.55 38.57 46.23
CA ALA A 151 6.56 39.62 45.21
C ALA A 151 5.41 39.35 44.24
N GLY A 152 4.68 40.39 43.83
CA GLY A 152 3.76 40.24 42.71
C GLY A 152 4.57 40.03 41.43
N SER A 153 4.52 40.98 40.50
CA SER A 153 5.33 40.93 39.27
C SER A 153 6.56 41.82 39.41
N THR A 154 7.76 41.32 39.09
CA THR A 154 8.93 42.17 38.88
C THR A 154 9.06 42.47 37.40
N ASN A 155 8.83 43.71 36.98
CA ASN A 155 9.06 44.10 35.59
C ASN A 155 10.50 44.60 35.47
N ILE A 156 11.24 44.06 34.50
CA ILE A 156 12.59 44.51 34.18
C ILE A 156 12.56 45.07 32.76
N PHE A 157 12.91 46.34 32.60
CA PHE A 157 12.84 47.01 31.32
C PHE A 157 13.92 48.08 31.16
N CYS A 158 14.10 48.52 29.92
CA CYS A 158 14.97 49.63 29.56
C CYS A 158 14.11 50.69 28.88
N SER A 159 13.89 51.84 29.51
CA SER A 159 13.06 52.92 28.94
C SER A 159 13.63 53.46 27.62
N ASN A 160 14.91 53.25 27.34
CA ASN A 160 15.50 53.49 26.03
C ASN A 160 15.16 52.29 25.14
N VAL A 161 14.08 52.45 24.37
CA VAL A 161 13.56 51.51 23.39
C VAL A 161 14.71 50.95 22.52
N PHE A 162 14.73 49.64 22.25
CA PHE A 162 15.75 48.86 21.50
C PHE A 162 17.03 48.44 22.24
N TYR A 163 17.18 48.73 23.53
CA TYR A 163 18.36 48.34 24.31
C TYR A 163 18.07 47.28 25.38
N LYS A 164 19.11 46.53 25.78
CA LYS A 164 19.02 45.42 26.74
C LYS A 164 19.17 45.90 28.18
N SER A 165 18.34 45.39 29.10
CA SER A 165 18.57 45.44 30.55
C SER A 165 19.49 44.28 30.93
N ILE A 166 20.65 44.56 31.52
CA ILE A 166 21.72 43.56 31.72
C ILE A 166 21.91 43.25 33.19
N LEU A 167 21.66 42.00 33.57
CA LEU A 167 21.92 41.44 34.90
C LEU A 167 23.25 40.68 34.84
N LYS A 168 24.29 41.23 35.46
CA LYS A 168 25.66 40.70 35.31
C LYS A 168 26.01 39.58 36.29
N LYS A 169 25.29 39.47 37.42
CA LYS A 169 25.47 38.39 38.41
C LYS A 169 24.33 37.38 38.38
N GLU A 170 24.36 36.43 39.32
CA GLU A 170 23.33 35.42 39.52
C GLU A 170 21.95 36.07 39.77
N VAL A 171 20.93 35.48 39.15
CA VAL A 171 19.53 35.87 39.33
C VAL A 171 18.78 34.67 39.91
N THR A 172 18.08 34.86 41.03
CA THR A 172 17.28 33.82 41.67
C THR A 172 15.84 34.28 41.80
N ILE A 173 14.90 33.47 41.33
CA ILE A 173 13.47 33.68 41.51
C ILE A 173 13.00 32.62 42.50
N ASP A 174 12.50 33.05 43.65
CA ASP A 174 11.94 32.16 44.67
C ASP A 174 10.60 31.59 44.20
N ALA A 175 10.17 30.49 44.81
CA ALA A 175 8.87 29.89 44.51
C ALA A 175 7.73 30.88 44.78
N GLY A 176 6.88 31.14 43.77
CA GLY A 176 5.81 32.15 43.82
C GLY A 176 6.22 33.54 43.30
N GLY A 177 7.52 33.84 43.19
CA GLY A 177 8.00 35.08 42.60
C GLY A 177 7.82 35.12 41.08
N THR A 178 7.62 36.31 40.50
CA THR A 178 7.45 36.47 39.05
C THR A 178 8.41 37.54 38.49
N ILE A 179 9.12 37.22 37.41
CA ILE A 179 9.75 38.21 36.52
C ILE A 179 8.90 38.33 35.25
N THR A 180 8.59 39.55 34.83
CA THR A 180 7.89 39.82 33.57
C THR A 180 8.75 40.64 32.63
N CYS A 181 9.03 40.07 31.45
CA CYS A 181 9.73 40.72 30.35
C CYS A 181 8.68 41.15 29.31
N ASN A 182 8.24 42.41 29.29
CA ASN A 182 7.15 42.85 28.40
C ASN A 182 7.64 43.63 27.16
N GLY A 183 6.82 43.66 26.11
CA GLY A 183 7.02 44.53 24.96
C GLY A 183 8.22 44.13 24.10
N ILE A 184 8.97 45.13 23.62
CA ILE A 184 10.19 44.93 22.82
C ILE A 184 11.48 44.92 23.66
N TYR A 185 11.35 44.84 24.98
CA TYR A 185 12.49 44.86 25.90
C TYR A 185 13.21 43.52 25.92
N THR A 186 14.53 43.57 26.04
CA THR A 186 15.39 42.40 26.22
C THR A 186 15.98 42.40 27.62
N VAL A 187 15.79 41.30 28.36
CA VAL A 187 16.47 41.06 29.64
C VAL A 187 17.62 40.09 29.40
N GLU A 188 18.86 40.53 29.60
CA GLU A 188 20.07 39.72 29.45
C GLU A 188 20.57 39.24 30.81
N THR A 189 20.74 37.92 30.98
CA THR A 189 21.39 37.33 32.16
C THR A 189 22.78 36.83 31.79
N ARG A 190 23.83 37.25 32.50
CA ARG A 190 25.22 36.86 32.17
C ARG A 190 25.76 35.68 32.96
N LEU A 191 25.23 35.45 34.16
CA LEU A 191 25.52 34.27 34.97
C LEU A 191 24.25 33.43 35.14
N THR A 192 24.29 32.46 36.06
CA THR A 192 23.19 31.52 36.29
C THR A 192 21.88 32.23 36.64
N LEU A 193 20.83 31.89 35.90
CA LEU A 193 19.44 32.23 36.18
C LEU A 193 18.74 31.02 36.80
N THR A 194 18.39 31.10 38.08
CA THR A 194 17.64 30.05 38.79
C THR A 194 16.19 30.47 38.92
N ASN A 195 15.28 29.77 38.23
CA ASN A 195 13.85 30.01 38.28
C ASN A 195 13.12 28.95 39.10
N ASN A 196 12.70 29.29 40.32
CA ASN A 196 11.75 28.48 41.10
C ASN A 196 10.30 29.03 41.04
N GLY A 197 10.09 30.18 40.39
CA GLY A 197 8.81 30.89 40.28
C GLY A 197 8.31 30.95 38.84
N THR A 198 7.98 32.15 38.35
CA THR A 198 7.52 32.37 36.98
C THR A 198 8.40 33.38 36.26
N ILE A 199 8.79 33.07 35.02
CA ILE A 199 9.30 34.06 34.06
C ILE A 199 8.26 34.20 32.97
N GLY A 200 7.68 35.39 32.82
CA GLY A 200 6.58 35.68 31.90
C GLY A 200 6.87 36.83 30.95
N GLY A 201 5.93 37.08 30.04
CA GLY A 201 5.85 38.32 29.26
C GLY A 201 6.14 38.16 27.77
N THR A 202 5.97 39.25 27.03
CA THR A 202 6.02 39.27 25.56
C THR A 202 7.37 39.62 24.94
N GLY A 203 8.38 39.93 25.76
CA GLY A 203 9.72 40.35 25.36
C GLY A 203 10.71 39.21 25.11
N ILE A 204 12.00 39.54 25.18
CA ILE A 204 13.12 38.62 24.87
C ILE A 204 13.93 38.33 26.15
N LEU A 205 14.14 37.05 26.45
CA LEU A 205 15.14 36.61 27.43
C LEU A 205 16.42 36.26 26.68
N SER A 206 17.49 37.04 26.90
CA SER A 206 18.81 36.79 26.32
C SER A 206 19.70 36.13 27.36
N ALA A 207 19.84 34.80 27.30
CA ALA A 207 20.59 34.05 28.28
C ALA A 207 22.05 33.88 27.83
N LYS A 208 22.99 34.42 28.60
CA LYS A 208 24.43 34.23 28.42
C LYS A 208 25.07 33.32 29.49
N GLY A 209 24.41 33.12 30.61
CA GLY A 209 24.76 32.12 31.63
C GLY A 209 23.69 31.02 31.73
N ASN A 210 24.00 29.93 32.45
CA ASN A 210 23.13 28.75 32.56
C ASN A 210 21.71 29.08 33.08
N ILE A 211 20.71 28.33 32.63
CA ILE A 211 19.35 28.41 33.16
C ILE A 211 19.07 27.14 33.97
N VAL A 212 18.61 27.33 35.20
CA VAL A 212 18.04 26.27 36.04
C VAL A 212 16.55 26.58 36.18
N ASN A 213 15.70 25.94 35.39
CA ASN A 213 14.26 26.15 35.42
C ASN A 213 13.56 25.02 36.19
N ASN A 214 13.10 25.32 37.41
CA ASN A 214 12.39 24.40 38.28
C ASN A 214 10.87 24.64 38.29
N SER A 215 10.37 25.62 37.52
CA SER A 215 8.94 26.02 37.51
C SER A 215 8.53 26.49 36.11
N LEU A 216 7.87 27.64 35.93
CA LEU A 216 7.34 28.07 34.63
C LEU A 216 8.22 29.15 33.99
N ILE A 217 8.64 28.92 32.75
CA ILE A 217 9.06 29.97 31.83
C ILE A 217 8.06 30.03 30.69
N ASN A 218 7.46 31.21 30.49
CA ASN A 218 6.50 31.52 29.45
C ASN A 218 6.83 32.86 28.82
N ILE A 219 7.79 32.85 27.90
CA ILE A 219 8.29 34.06 27.24
C ILE A 219 8.32 33.88 25.73
N ASN A 220 7.93 34.93 24.99
CA ASN A 220 7.81 34.87 23.54
C ASN A 220 9.10 34.45 22.81
N HIS A 221 10.26 34.88 23.32
CA HIS A 221 11.54 34.65 22.65
C HIS A 221 12.67 34.37 23.63
N LEU A 222 13.32 33.22 23.47
CA LEU A 222 14.62 32.92 24.06
C LEU A 222 15.74 33.15 23.03
N SER A 223 16.66 34.08 23.32
CA SER A 223 17.86 34.33 22.51
C SER A 223 19.10 33.80 23.20
N ILE A 224 19.88 32.97 22.51
CA ILE A 224 21.08 32.31 23.04
C ILE A 224 22.30 32.88 22.32
N ASP A 225 22.98 33.81 22.99
CA ASP A 225 24.13 34.55 22.43
C ASP A 225 25.48 34.02 22.97
N SER A 226 25.47 32.99 23.81
CA SER A 226 26.65 32.31 24.37
C SER A 226 26.43 30.80 24.43
N ASN A 227 27.43 30.03 24.90
CA ASN A 227 27.19 28.64 25.26
C ASN A 227 26.35 28.58 26.53
N LEU A 228 25.21 27.90 26.44
CA LEU A 228 24.18 27.84 27.46
C LEU A 228 23.90 26.39 27.84
N THR A 229 23.81 26.10 29.14
CA THR A 229 23.15 24.88 29.64
C THR A 229 21.80 25.23 30.24
N ILE A 230 20.74 24.52 29.83
CA ILE A 230 19.42 24.56 30.49
C ILE A 230 19.23 23.25 31.26
N SER A 231 18.72 23.37 32.48
CA SER A 231 18.47 22.27 33.41
C SER A 231 17.19 22.51 34.21
N GLY A 232 16.76 21.52 34.99
CA GLY A 232 15.57 21.59 35.86
C GLY A 232 14.31 21.01 35.21
N THR A 233 13.26 20.80 35.99
CA THR A 233 12.04 20.08 35.58
C THR A 233 10.88 21.00 35.18
N GLY A 234 11.15 22.29 35.06
CA GLY A 234 10.16 23.31 34.78
C GLY A 234 9.59 23.25 33.36
N ALA A 235 8.40 23.82 33.17
CA ALA A 235 7.80 24.03 31.86
C ALA A 235 8.52 25.17 31.13
N ASN A 236 8.84 24.94 29.85
CA ASN A 236 9.58 25.88 29.01
C ASN A 236 8.75 26.21 27.77
N ASN A 237 8.02 27.32 27.83
CA ASN A 237 7.22 27.82 26.72
C ASN A 237 7.97 28.97 26.05
N PHE A 238 8.50 28.66 24.87
CA PHE A 238 9.30 29.57 24.04
C PHE A 238 8.76 29.53 22.62
N PRO A 239 7.73 30.33 22.27
CA PRO A 239 7.21 30.39 20.90
C PRO A 239 8.32 30.54 19.86
N THR A 240 9.36 31.33 20.18
CA THR A 240 10.58 31.44 19.37
C THR A 240 11.83 31.13 20.19
N ILE A 241 12.72 30.31 19.64
CA ILE A 241 14.09 30.11 20.14
C ILE A 241 15.06 30.51 19.05
N THR A 242 16.07 31.31 19.37
CA THR A 242 17.19 31.62 18.46
C THR A 242 18.50 31.25 19.10
N ILE A 243 19.27 30.40 18.43
CA ILE A 243 20.64 30.07 18.81
C ILE A 243 21.58 30.83 17.89
N GLY A 244 22.43 31.66 18.49
CA GLY A 244 23.41 32.47 17.77
C GLY A 244 24.47 31.64 17.07
N ILE A 245 25.20 32.28 16.16
CA ILE A 245 26.24 31.64 15.35
C ILE A 245 27.32 31.03 16.23
N ILE A 246 27.61 29.74 16.00
CA ILE A 246 28.65 28.96 16.72
C ILE A 246 28.38 28.89 18.25
N LYS A 247 27.14 29.13 18.68
CA LYS A 247 26.73 28.98 20.09
C LYS A 247 26.18 27.60 20.34
N THR A 248 26.35 27.11 21.57
CA THR A 248 25.85 25.79 21.97
C THR A 248 24.71 25.91 22.96
N LEU A 249 23.54 25.34 22.64
CA LEU A 249 22.50 25.05 23.62
C LEU A 249 22.66 23.61 24.11
N THR A 250 22.75 23.41 25.42
CA THR A 250 23.02 22.11 26.04
C THR A 250 21.94 21.76 27.07
N LEU A 251 21.41 20.54 27.06
CA LEU A 251 20.30 20.11 27.94
C LEU A 251 20.74 19.15 29.06
N ALA A 252 20.80 19.59 30.32
CA ALA A 252 21.34 18.75 31.40
C ALA A 252 20.45 17.53 31.76
N ASN A 253 19.18 17.57 31.38
CA ASN A 253 18.15 16.56 31.63
C ASN A 253 17.18 16.47 30.44
N ASP A 254 16.18 15.60 30.54
CA ASP A 254 15.10 15.54 29.55
C ASP A 254 14.29 16.83 29.63
N MET A 255 14.06 17.45 28.47
CA MET A 255 13.47 18.79 28.38
C MET A 255 12.37 18.80 27.33
N SER A 256 11.33 19.59 27.58
CA SER A 256 10.32 19.89 26.58
C SER A 256 10.26 21.39 26.31
N PHE A 257 10.28 21.77 25.03
CA PHE A 257 10.10 23.15 24.59
C PHE A 257 8.78 23.27 23.83
N ASN A 258 7.83 24.03 24.38
CA ASN A 258 6.62 24.41 23.66
C ASN A 258 6.97 25.60 22.76
N SER A 259 7.29 25.30 21.51
CA SER A 259 7.83 26.25 20.54
C SER A 259 7.07 26.18 19.22
N SER A 260 6.99 27.33 18.54
CA SER A 260 6.47 27.44 17.18
C SER A 260 7.59 27.56 16.17
N ASN A 261 8.71 28.19 16.54
CA ASN A 261 9.88 28.37 15.68
C ASN A 261 11.19 28.17 16.46
N ILE A 262 12.13 27.41 15.90
CA ILE A 262 13.49 27.26 16.40
C ILE A 262 14.46 27.61 15.27
N TYR A 263 15.29 28.63 15.51
CA TYR A 263 16.31 29.10 14.58
C TYR A 263 17.69 28.68 15.08
N CYS A 264 18.27 27.66 14.46
CA CYS A 264 19.58 27.10 14.78
C CYS A 264 20.66 27.71 13.87
N ASN A 265 21.24 28.84 14.26
CA ASN A 265 22.46 29.37 13.62
C ASN A 265 23.74 28.80 14.28
N GLY A 266 23.60 28.12 15.41
CA GLY A 266 24.67 27.40 16.10
C GLY A 266 24.25 25.96 16.43
N THR A 267 24.96 25.32 17.34
CA THR A 267 24.74 23.92 17.68
C THR A 267 23.73 23.76 18.82
N ILE A 268 22.66 22.99 18.62
CA ILE A 268 21.95 22.32 19.69
C ILE A 268 22.67 21.01 19.99
N LEU A 269 23.23 20.93 21.19
CA LEU A 269 23.89 19.73 21.68
C LEU A 269 23.01 19.09 22.75
N LEU A 270 22.38 17.96 22.46
CA LEU A 270 21.53 17.25 23.42
C LEU A 270 22.36 16.42 24.46
N PHE A 271 23.65 16.77 24.63
CA PHE A 271 24.77 16.22 25.44
C PHE A 271 25.45 14.89 25.06
N SER A 272 26.73 14.85 25.50
CA SER A 272 27.71 13.78 25.50
C SER A 272 27.59 12.93 26.78
N GLY A 273 27.36 11.62 26.61
CA GLY A 273 27.66 10.62 27.65
C GLY A 273 26.50 9.80 28.18
N ASN A 274 25.22 10.19 27.99
CA ASN A 274 24.02 9.37 28.22
C ASN A 274 22.81 10.03 27.53
N SER A 275 22.17 9.36 26.57
CA SER A 275 21.11 9.90 25.69
C SER A 275 19.99 10.64 26.43
N LYS A 276 19.87 11.96 26.24
CA LYS A 276 18.75 12.80 26.73
C LYS A 276 17.71 13.02 25.65
N ASN A 277 16.49 13.36 26.09
CA ASN A 277 15.35 13.62 25.23
C ASN A 277 15.04 15.12 25.15
N LEU A 278 14.93 15.65 23.94
CA LEU A 278 14.28 16.94 23.68
C LEU A 278 12.93 16.70 23.03
N THR A 279 11.86 17.14 23.68
CA THR A 279 10.48 16.98 23.19
C THR A 279 9.89 18.32 22.75
N ILE A 280 9.45 18.39 21.49
CA ILE A 280 8.67 19.50 20.94
C ILE A 280 7.22 19.02 20.80
N PRO A 281 6.34 19.32 21.77
CA PRO A 281 5.01 18.73 21.86
C PRO A 281 4.00 19.39 20.91
N SER A 282 4.31 20.57 20.39
CA SER A 282 3.53 21.34 19.43
C SER A 282 4.11 21.23 18.02
N ALA A 283 3.32 21.59 17.01
CA ALA A 283 3.88 21.79 15.67
C ALA A 283 4.89 22.95 15.69
N CYS A 284 6.10 22.73 15.20
CA CYS A 284 7.19 23.72 15.25
C CYS A 284 7.96 23.75 13.95
N ASN A 285 8.28 24.94 13.44
CA ASN A 285 9.23 25.09 12.34
C ASN A 285 10.66 25.12 12.91
N ILE A 286 11.57 24.34 12.34
CA ILE A 286 12.97 24.25 12.75
C ILE A 286 13.82 24.63 11.55
N PHE A 287 14.60 25.68 11.69
CA PHE A 287 15.52 26.16 10.66
C PHE A 287 16.94 25.90 11.12
N ILE A 288 17.68 25.07 10.38
CA ILE A 288 19.07 24.71 10.67
C ILE A 288 19.95 25.30 9.59
N TYR A 289 20.60 26.43 9.90
CA TYR A 289 21.45 27.17 8.95
C TYR A 289 22.85 26.56 8.83
N SER A 290 23.73 27.16 8.01
CA SER A 290 25.06 26.60 7.67
C SER A 290 25.97 26.26 8.85
N PHE A 291 25.84 26.96 9.97
CA PHE A 291 26.59 26.69 11.21
C PHE A 291 25.74 25.93 12.26
N GLY A 292 24.49 25.65 11.91
CA GLY A 292 23.48 24.99 12.70
C GLY A 292 23.69 23.49 12.75
N ASN A 293 23.64 22.91 13.95
CA ASN A 293 23.69 21.46 14.11
C ASN A 293 22.72 21.01 15.20
N ILE A 294 22.03 19.88 15.03
CA ILE A 294 21.27 19.21 16.11
C ILE A 294 21.83 17.80 16.29
N ASN A 295 22.62 17.60 17.35
CA ASN A 295 23.45 16.42 17.52
C ASN A 295 23.20 15.72 18.87
N ASN A 296 23.42 14.40 18.86
CA ASN A 296 23.29 13.49 20.01
C ASN A 296 21.87 13.34 20.57
N GLY A 297 21.62 12.33 21.41
CA GLY A 297 20.34 12.13 22.10
C GLY A 297 19.16 11.75 21.20
N ASN A 298 17.95 11.94 21.73
CA ASN A 298 16.67 11.73 21.03
C ASN A 298 15.93 13.06 20.89
N PHE A 299 15.43 13.32 19.69
CA PHE A 299 14.59 14.46 19.37
C PHE A 299 13.17 14.00 19.07
N PHE A 300 12.22 14.29 19.95
CA PHE A 300 10.81 13.95 19.79
C PHE A 300 10.04 15.14 19.21
N TYR A 301 9.36 14.92 18.10
CA TYR A 301 8.78 15.97 17.28
C TYR A 301 7.34 15.64 16.86
N ASN A 302 6.40 16.55 17.14
CA ASN A 302 4.96 16.36 16.90
C ASN A 302 4.45 16.95 15.57
N GLY A 303 5.35 17.46 14.73
CA GLY A 303 5.04 17.95 13.38
C GLY A 303 5.48 19.40 13.11
N GLY A 304 5.26 19.87 11.89
CA GLY A 304 5.76 21.16 11.38
C GLY A 304 6.81 20.96 10.28
N ASN A 305 7.64 21.98 10.07
CA ASN A 305 8.68 21.97 9.06
C ASN A 305 10.07 21.80 9.68
N ILE A 306 10.90 20.91 9.12
CA ILE A 306 12.33 20.85 9.40
C ILE A 306 13.06 21.26 8.11
N ASP A 307 13.67 22.46 8.16
CA ASP A 307 14.39 23.09 7.07
C ASP A 307 15.90 23.11 7.36
N VAL A 308 16.69 22.37 6.56
CA VAL A 308 18.14 22.24 6.77
C VAL A 308 18.93 22.99 5.69
N GLN A 309 19.14 24.28 5.91
CA GLN A 309 19.87 25.20 5.05
C GLN A 309 21.39 25.08 5.28
N ASN A 310 21.99 23.98 4.80
CA ASN A 310 23.42 23.61 4.96
C ASN A 310 23.89 23.24 6.38
N GLY A 311 22.97 23.07 7.34
CA GLY A 311 23.29 22.51 8.65
C GLY A 311 23.30 20.97 8.69
N THR A 312 23.38 20.38 9.89
CA THR A 312 23.27 18.93 10.07
C THR A 312 22.34 18.52 11.22
N MET A 313 21.71 17.35 11.11
CA MET A 313 20.91 16.74 12.17
C MET A 313 21.32 15.27 12.35
N THR A 314 22.18 14.98 13.32
CA THR A 314 22.69 13.60 13.54
C THR A 314 22.01 12.87 14.71
N THR A 315 21.11 13.54 15.41
CA THR A 315 20.30 12.96 16.50
C THR A 315 19.33 11.87 16.01
N ILE A 316 18.76 11.11 16.95
CA ILE A 316 17.63 10.22 16.66
C ILE A 316 16.37 11.06 16.53
N LEU A 317 15.80 11.14 15.33
CA LEU A 317 14.56 11.85 15.06
C LEU A 317 13.35 10.92 15.31
N ASN A 318 12.55 11.23 16.32
CA ASN A 318 11.33 10.52 16.68
C ASN A 318 10.12 11.38 16.30
N ILE A 319 9.41 11.01 15.23
CA ILE A 319 8.19 11.69 14.80
C ILE A 319 7.02 10.98 15.48
N VAL A 320 6.47 11.63 16.51
CA VAL A 320 5.54 11.00 17.45
C VAL A 320 4.10 11.13 16.99
N SER A 321 3.76 12.26 16.37
CA SER A 321 2.42 12.57 15.87
C SER A 321 2.50 13.59 14.73
N GLY A 322 1.37 13.89 14.11
CA GLY A 322 1.27 14.94 13.09
C GLY A 322 2.10 14.65 11.84
N THR A 323 2.38 15.72 11.09
CA THR A 323 3.18 15.65 9.85
C THR A 323 4.45 16.46 10.02
N ALA A 324 5.60 15.78 9.93
CA ALA A 324 6.92 16.40 9.82
C ALA A 324 7.28 16.58 8.34
N ASN A 325 7.26 17.81 7.84
CA ASN A 325 7.70 18.13 6.49
C ASN A 325 9.21 18.35 6.49
N ILE A 326 9.91 17.62 5.63
CA ILE A 326 11.32 17.85 5.33
C ILE A 326 11.39 18.71 4.09
N LEU A 327 12.02 19.87 4.22
CA LEU A 327 12.46 20.70 3.11
C LEU A 327 13.91 21.11 3.32
N ASN A 328 14.56 21.58 2.26
CA ASN A 328 15.57 22.60 2.47
C ASN A 328 15.32 23.77 1.49
N SER A 329 15.36 25.01 1.97
CA SER A 329 14.92 26.14 1.14
C SER A 329 15.97 26.62 0.12
N LEU A 330 17.14 25.97 0.01
CA LEU A 330 18.30 26.43 -0.79
C LEU A 330 18.82 25.35 -1.78
N THR A 331 18.36 25.38 -3.04
CA THR A 331 18.78 24.56 -4.22
C THR A 331 19.46 23.20 -3.97
N ALA A 332 18.74 22.11 -4.32
CA ALA A 332 19.16 20.71 -4.31
C ALA A 332 19.54 20.19 -2.91
N ASN A 333 18.48 19.85 -2.19
CA ASN A 333 18.39 19.93 -0.75
C ASN A 333 18.58 18.58 -0.07
N VAL A 334 19.66 18.43 0.67
CA VAL A 334 20.01 17.18 1.35
C VAL A 334 19.95 17.36 2.85
N MET A 335 18.91 16.81 3.49
CA MET A 335 18.97 16.58 4.93
C MET A 335 19.76 15.30 5.17
N ASN A 336 20.82 15.33 6.00
CA ASN A 336 21.45 14.11 6.50
C ASN A 336 20.94 13.84 7.91
N ALA A 337 20.04 12.87 8.04
CA ALA A 337 19.50 12.45 9.32
C ALA A 337 20.20 11.18 9.83
N GLY A 338 20.33 11.08 11.16
CA GLY A 338 20.73 9.85 11.85
C GLY A 338 19.65 8.76 11.78
N THR A 339 19.33 8.14 12.92
CA THR A 339 18.20 7.19 13.01
C THR A 339 16.87 7.96 12.99
N VAL A 340 15.87 7.44 12.28
CA VAL A 340 14.52 8.02 12.22
C VAL A 340 13.49 6.99 12.65
N ASN A 341 12.66 7.36 13.62
CA ASN A 341 11.53 6.57 14.10
C ASN A 341 10.23 7.33 13.83
N ILE A 342 9.27 6.67 13.18
CA ILE A 342 7.96 7.24 12.86
C ILE A 342 6.92 6.39 13.58
N PHE A 343 6.17 7.02 14.48
CA PHE A 343 5.18 6.36 15.31
C PHE A 343 3.87 6.17 14.54
N ASN A 344 3.01 5.28 15.04
CA ASN A 344 1.71 5.03 14.42
C ASN A 344 0.88 6.33 14.36
N GLY A 345 0.26 6.61 13.22
CA GLY A 345 -0.49 7.85 12.98
C GLY A 345 0.37 9.09 12.65
N ALA A 346 1.70 9.02 12.75
CA ALA A 346 2.60 10.10 12.35
C ALA A 346 2.99 10.00 10.87
N THR A 347 3.35 11.13 10.27
CA THR A 347 3.80 11.23 8.88
C THR A 347 5.13 11.96 8.77
N LEU A 348 6.08 11.36 8.05
CA LEU A 348 7.26 12.01 7.50
C LEU A 348 7.00 12.36 6.04
N ASN A 349 6.93 13.64 5.70
CA ASN A 349 6.64 14.11 4.35
C ASN A 349 7.88 14.75 3.71
N ILE A 350 8.38 14.20 2.60
CA ILE A 350 9.51 14.76 1.85
C ILE A 350 8.97 15.55 0.66
N LEU A 351 9.18 16.86 0.66
CA LEU A 351 8.58 17.76 -0.31
C LEU A 351 9.24 17.68 -1.70
N SER A 352 8.56 18.24 -2.71
CA SER A 352 8.98 18.17 -4.11
C SER A 352 10.35 18.79 -4.33
N GLY A 353 11.28 18.04 -4.93
CA GLY A 353 12.64 18.51 -5.19
C GLY A 353 13.61 18.31 -4.02
N ASP A 354 13.11 17.93 -2.83
CA ASP A 354 13.94 17.68 -1.66
C ASP A 354 14.41 16.22 -1.57
N THR A 355 15.55 16.01 -0.93
CA THR A 355 16.12 14.69 -0.65
C THR A 355 16.43 14.52 0.84
N LEU A 356 15.81 13.51 1.45
CA LEU A 356 16.23 13.04 2.77
C LEU A 356 17.28 11.95 2.59
N LYS A 357 18.54 12.23 2.96
CA LYS A 357 19.58 11.21 3.13
C LYS A 357 19.54 10.68 4.55
N LEU A 358 19.35 9.37 4.67
CA LEU A 358 19.16 8.73 5.96
C LEU A 358 20.32 7.77 6.23
N SER A 359 21.18 8.14 7.18
CA SER A 359 22.42 7.41 7.50
C SER A 359 22.30 6.45 8.69
N GLY A 360 21.20 6.54 9.47
CA GLY A 360 20.85 5.60 10.54
C GLY A 360 19.69 4.66 10.20
N THR A 361 19.19 3.90 11.19
CA THR A 361 18.06 2.99 10.94
C THR A 361 16.76 3.76 10.69
N LEU A 362 15.90 3.29 9.78
CA LEU A 362 14.52 3.80 9.65
C LEU A 362 13.56 2.79 10.27
N THR A 363 12.82 3.19 11.30
CA THR A 363 11.69 2.42 11.84
C THR A 363 10.40 3.16 11.55
N ASN A 364 9.59 2.66 10.61
CA ASN A 364 8.33 3.29 10.19
C ASN A 364 7.11 2.47 10.62
N ASN A 365 6.42 2.92 11.68
CA ASN A 365 5.09 2.44 12.06
C ASN A 365 3.96 3.34 11.51
N GLY A 366 4.30 4.53 11.02
CA GLY A 366 3.38 5.51 10.43
C GLY A 366 3.49 5.57 8.91
N THR A 367 3.61 6.79 8.37
CA THR A 367 3.72 7.01 6.92
C THR A 367 4.98 7.77 6.57
N VAL A 368 5.76 7.29 5.60
CA VAL A 368 6.71 8.11 4.84
C VAL A 368 6.06 8.46 3.51
N ALA A 369 5.85 9.73 3.22
CA ALA A 369 5.16 10.21 2.03
C ALA A 369 5.90 11.37 1.37
N GLY A 370 5.35 11.84 0.25
CA GLY A 370 5.74 13.09 -0.39
C GLY A 370 6.33 12.91 -1.78
N SER A 371 6.46 14.01 -2.52
CA SER A 371 6.94 14.00 -3.90
C SER A 371 8.47 14.10 -4.03
N GLY A 372 9.20 14.12 -2.92
CA GLY A 372 10.65 14.14 -2.88
C GLY A 372 11.33 12.77 -2.98
N THR A 373 12.61 12.76 -2.65
CA THR A 373 13.48 11.57 -2.68
C THR A 373 13.85 11.13 -1.26
N LEU A 374 13.65 9.84 -0.96
CA LEU A 374 14.29 9.18 0.19
C LEU A 374 15.54 8.46 -0.33
N ASP A 375 16.72 8.93 0.07
CA ASP A 375 18.02 8.30 -0.26
C ASP A 375 18.57 7.60 0.97
N PHE A 376 18.42 6.27 0.99
CA PHE A 376 18.80 5.46 2.13
C PHE A 376 20.27 5.06 2.08
N LYS A 377 20.99 5.31 3.17
CA LYS A 377 22.44 5.10 3.30
C LYS A 377 22.83 4.17 4.44
N ALA A 378 21.87 3.68 5.22
CA ALA A 378 22.13 2.84 6.40
C ALA A 378 21.81 1.36 6.17
N ALA A 379 22.16 0.49 7.12
CA ALA A 379 22.02 -0.95 6.97
C ALA A 379 20.57 -1.49 7.04
N PHE A 380 19.66 -0.84 7.78
CA PHE A 380 18.35 -1.44 8.15
C PHE A 380 17.13 -0.52 7.96
N ILE A 381 16.08 -1.04 7.35
CA ILE A 381 14.74 -0.41 7.28
C ILE A 381 13.69 -1.35 7.87
N ASN A 382 13.02 -0.91 8.94
CA ASN A 382 11.86 -1.53 9.58
C ASN A 382 10.56 -0.75 9.24
N ASN A 383 10.07 -0.85 8.01
CA ASN A 383 8.79 -0.27 7.53
C ASN A 383 7.49 -1.10 7.74
N TYR A 384 6.90 -1.05 8.94
CA TYR A 384 5.71 -1.81 9.31
C TYR A 384 4.41 -1.27 8.68
N ASN A 385 4.49 -0.18 7.92
CA ASN A 385 3.33 0.49 7.33
C ASN A 385 3.67 1.04 5.93
N LEU A 386 3.49 2.33 5.63
CA LEU A 386 3.55 2.85 4.26
C LEU A 386 4.80 3.70 4.00
N ILE A 387 5.53 3.36 2.93
CA ILE A 387 6.48 4.26 2.25
C ILE A 387 5.95 4.57 0.85
N SER A 388 5.72 5.85 0.56
CA SER A 388 5.17 6.35 -0.70
C SER A 388 5.83 7.68 -1.09
N VAL A 389 7.08 7.60 -1.52
CA VAL A 389 7.87 8.75 -2.02
C VAL A 389 8.05 8.66 -3.53
N SER A 390 8.26 9.79 -4.23
CA SER A 390 8.50 9.76 -5.68
C SER A 390 9.69 8.88 -6.07
N ARG A 391 10.79 8.98 -5.30
CA ARG A 391 12.01 8.22 -5.53
C ARG A 391 12.50 7.62 -4.22
N PHE A 392 12.67 6.30 -4.19
CA PHE A 392 13.26 5.59 -3.07
C PHE A 392 14.58 4.98 -3.52
N LEU A 393 15.68 5.60 -3.14
CA LEU A 393 17.01 5.31 -3.64
C LEU A 393 17.85 4.57 -2.60
N PHE A 394 18.57 3.57 -3.06
CA PHE A 394 19.62 2.87 -2.32
C PHE A 394 20.92 3.06 -3.09
N SER A 395 21.90 3.78 -2.52
CA SER A 395 22.97 4.36 -3.33
C SER A 395 24.40 4.18 -2.81
N GLN A 396 24.67 3.41 -1.74
CA GLN A 396 26.01 2.96 -1.33
C GLN A 396 26.01 1.95 -0.15
N GLY A 397 26.15 0.65 -0.40
CA GLY A 397 26.42 -0.32 0.67
C GLY A 397 25.61 -1.62 0.57
N VAL A 398 25.53 -2.35 1.69
CA VAL A 398 24.67 -3.54 1.83
C VAL A 398 23.52 -3.16 2.73
N TYR A 399 22.29 -3.28 2.21
CA TYR A 399 21.09 -2.83 2.89
C TYR A 399 20.09 -3.97 3.04
N THR A 400 19.53 -4.08 4.22
CA THR A 400 18.46 -5.02 4.53
C THR A 400 17.20 -4.23 4.84
N ILE A 401 16.16 -4.40 4.04
CA ILE A 401 14.83 -3.96 4.44
C ILE A 401 14.25 -5.12 5.25
N LEU A 402 14.35 -5.02 6.58
CA LEU A 402 13.90 -6.04 7.54
C LEU A 402 12.49 -5.75 7.97
N LEU A 403 11.51 -6.58 7.62
CA LEU A 403 10.13 -6.23 7.96
C LEU A 403 9.13 -7.32 8.35
N GLY A 404 8.21 -6.89 9.22
CA GLY A 404 7.00 -7.56 9.68
C GLY A 404 5.82 -7.36 8.74
N ASP A 405 4.82 -8.22 8.91
CA ASP A 405 3.91 -8.75 7.88
C ASP A 405 2.97 -7.76 7.15
N THR A 406 3.04 -6.44 7.42
CA THR A 406 2.10 -5.41 6.92
C THR A 406 2.74 -4.29 6.07
N GLY A 407 4.06 -4.26 5.91
CA GLY A 407 4.79 -3.17 5.22
C GLY A 407 4.53 -3.05 3.71
N ARG A 408 4.18 -1.85 3.24
CA ARG A 408 3.92 -1.50 1.83
C ARG A 408 4.88 -0.41 1.34
N ILE A 409 5.42 -0.59 0.14
CA ILE A 409 6.22 0.42 -0.57
C ILE A 409 5.51 0.74 -1.88
N THR A 410 4.83 1.88 -1.93
CA THR A 410 4.10 2.33 -3.13
C THR A 410 4.87 3.33 -3.97
N SER A 411 6.14 3.61 -3.61
CA SER A 411 7.03 4.45 -4.40
C SER A 411 7.12 3.94 -5.85
N PRO A 412 6.83 4.79 -6.86
CA PRO A 412 6.82 4.37 -8.27
C PRO A 412 8.23 4.07 -8.81
N SER A 413 9.27 4.47 -8.08
CA SER A 413 10.65 4.24 -8.44
C SER A 413 11.47 3.87 -7.19
N LEU A 414 11.48 2.58 -6.84
CA LEU A 414 12.50 2.02 -5.96
C LEU A 414 13.73 1.65 -6.78
N ILE A 415 14.88 2.22 -6.44
CA ILE A 415 16.10 2.16 -7.25
C ILE A 415 17.27 1.65 -6.41
N VAL A 416 17.93 0.58 -6.88
CA VAL A 416 19.13 -0.01 -6.26
C VAL A 416 20.34 0.27 -7.14
N ASN A 417 21.25 1.12 -6.65
CA ASN A 417 22.36 1.71 -7.41
C ASN A 417 23.72 1.56 -6.72
N ASN A 418 24.79 1.86 -7.46
CA ASN A 418 26.14 2.07 -6.94
C ASN A 418 26.68 0.84 -6.17
N ASN A 419 26.64 -0.32 -6.80
CA ASN A 419 27.12 -1.59 -6.25
C ASN A 419 26.43 -1.99 -4.93
N THR A 420 25.16 -1.65 -4.81
CA THR A 420 24.38 -1.92 -3.61
C THR A 420 23.79 -3.31 -3.61
N THR A 421 23.75 -3.98 -2.46
CA THR A 421 22.91 -5.17 -2.27
C THR A 421 21.67 -4.82 -1.45
N LEU A 422 20.49 -5.12 -1.97
CA LEU A 422 19.21 -4.95 -1.29
C LEU A 422 18.59 -6.31 -0.96
N TYR A 423 18.32 -6.57 0.31
CA TYR A 423 17.51 -7.71 0.75
C TYR A 423 16.04 -7.31 0.90
N LEU A 424 15.12 -8.09 0.31
CA LEU A 424 13.67 -7.92 0.41
C LEU A 424 13.00 -9.20 0.93
N ASN A 425 12.10 -9.04 1.89
CA ASN A 425 11.22 -10.10 2.39
C ASN A 425 9.87 -9.53 2.83
N ASN A 426 8.76 -10.25 2.60
CA ASN A 426 7.41 -9.89 3.10
C ASN A 426 6.94 -8.45 2.78
N HIS A 427 6.96 -8.08 1.50
CA HIS A 427 6.55 -6.74 1.05
C HIS A 427 5.55 -6.73 -0.08
N THR A 428 4.76 -5.66 -0.14
CA THR A 428 4.08 -5.25 -1.37
C THR A 428 4.78 -4.02 -1.96
N LEU A 429 5.27 -4.15 -3.19
CA LEU A 429 5.93 -3.09 -3.96
C LEU A 429 5.12 -2.75 -5.23
N GLN A 430 5.31 -1.53 -5.73
CA GLN A 430 4.94 -1.21 -7.11
C GLN A 430 5.96 -1.81 -8.08
N SER A 431 7.20 -1.33 -8.02
CA SER A 431 8.30 -1.76 -8.88
C SER A 431 9.65 -1.66 -8.17
N VAL A 432 10.67 -2.29 -8.76
CA VAL A 432 12.08 -2.19 -8.39
C VAL A 432 12.94 -2.09 -9.66
N ASN A 433 13.90 -1.17 -9.65
CA ASN A 433 14.95 -1.06 -10.65
C ASN A 433 16.31 -1.36 -10.02
N VAL A 434 16.98 -2.42 -10.49
CA VAL A 434 18.31 -2.83 -10.04
C VAL A 434 19.32 -2.50 -11.13
N ASN A 435 20.12 -1.47 -10.91
CA ASN A 435 21.11 -1.04 -11.89
C ASN A 435 22.37 -1.93 -11.89
N SER A 436 23.16 -1.80 -12.95
CA SER A 436 24.41 -2.56 -13.13
C SER A 436 25.32 -2.48 -11.89
N GLY A 437 25.94 -3.61 -11.56
CA GLY A 437 26.77 -3.79 -10.35
C GLY A 437 25.98 -3.97 -9.05
N SER A 438 24.68 -3.68 -9.01
CA SER A 438 23.84 -3.84 -7.81
C SER A 438 23.13 -5.19 -7.80
N THR A 439 22.72 -5.65 -6.60
CA THR A 439 22.09 -6.96 -6.39
C THR A 439 20.79 -6.83 -5.62
N LEU A 440 19.74 -7.50 -6.08
CA LEU A 440 18.51 -7.76 -5.31
C LEU A 440 18.51 -9.19 -4.78
N ARG A 441 18.25 -9.38 -3.49
CA ARG A 441 18.29 -10.69 -2.82
C ARG A 441 17.04 -10.95 -1.99
N PHE A 442 16.67 -12.22 -1.90
CA PHE A 442 15.52 -12.72 -1.12
C PHE A 442 15.92 -13.79 -0.10
N ASP A 443 17.20 -13.90 0.28
CA ASP A 443 17.76 -15.04 1.01
C ASP A 443 18.13 -14.76 2.49
N TYR A 444 18.64 -13.57 2.79
CA TYR A 444 19.04 -13.18 4.15
C TYR A 444 17.81 -12.98 5.05
N PHE A 445 17.70 -13.76 6.13
CA PHE A 445 16.58 -13.81 7.09
C PHE A 445 15.18 -14.17 6.54
N ALA A 446 14.97 -14.21 5.23
CA ALA A 446 13.67 -14.48 4.63
C ALA A 446 13.28 -15.96 4.75
N PRO A 447 12.22 -16.35 5.49
CA PRO A 447 11.75 -17.74 5.51
C PRO A 447 11.32 -18.18 4.10
N LEU A 448 11.29 -19.50 3.86
CA LEU A 448 10.89 -20.05 2.55
C LEU A 448 9.48 -19.62 2.13
N TRP A 449 8.59 -19.35 3.10
CA TRP A 449 7.22 -18.89 2.88
C TRP A 449 7.10 -17.37 2.71
N SER A 450 8.19 -16.60 2.80
CA SER A 450 8.12 -15.15 2.63
C SER A 450 7.68 -14.76 1.22
N ILE A 451 6.92 -13.68 1.09
CA ILE A 451 6.33 -13.28 -0.20
C ILE A 451 6.64 -11.82 -0.49
N VAL A 452 7.23 -11.56 -1.65
CA VAL A 452 7.40 -10.20 -2.18
C VAL A 452 6.47 -10.03 -3.37
N LYS A 453 5.46 -9.17 -3.21
CA LYS A 453 4.39 -8.90 -4.15
C LYS A 453 4.69 -7.66 -4.97
N PHE A 454 4.43 -7.73 -6.27
CA PHE A 454 4.62 -6.63 -7.20
C PHE A 454 3.32 -6.23 -7.89
N LYS A 455 3.07 -4.92 -8.01
CA LYS A 455 1.79 -4.38 -8.53
C LYS A 455 1.88 -3.58 -9.82
N ALA A 456 3.03 -3.04 -10.21
CA ALA A 456 3.18 -2.31 -11.47
C ALA A 456 3.17 -3.27 -12.67
N SER A 457 2.78 -2.78 -13.86
CA SER A 457 2.77 -3.57 -15.11
C SER A 457 4.15 -4.09 -15.51
N ASN A 458 5.20 -3.31 -15.26
CA ASN A 458 6.61 -3.71 -15.46
C ASN A 458 7.34 -3.61 -14.12
N PRO A 459 7.15 -4.57 -13.22
CA PRO A 459 7.52 -4.38 -11.83
C PRO A 459 9.00 -4.58 -11.53
N ILE A 460 9.71 -5.37 -12.34
CA ILE A 460 11.09 -5.73 -12.06
C ILE A 460 11.94 -5.35 -13.28
N VAL A 461 12.78 -4.32 -13.12
CA VAL A 461 13.76 -3.90 -14.11
C VAL A 461 15.14 -4.25 -13.58
N ILE A 462 15.88 -5.12 -14.27
CA ILE A 462 17.17 -5.61 -13.77
C ILE A 462 18.24 -5.49 -14.84
N SER A 463 19.20 -4.60 -14.57
CA SER A 463 20.49 -4.48 -15.24
C SER A 463 21.66 -4.99 -14.36
N GLY A 464 21.39 -5.28 -13.08
CA GLY A 464 22.30 -5.90 -12.12
C GLY A 464 22.06 -7.40 -11.93
N THR A 465 22.14 -7.88 -10.69
CA THR A 465 21.94 -9.30 -10.33
C THR A 465 20.70 -9.50 -9.45
N MET A 466 20.03 -10.63 -9.60
CA MET A 466 18.93 -11.06 -8.72
C MET A 466 19.20 -12.46 -8.19
N ASN A 467 19.07 -12.67 -6.88
CA ASN A 467 19.21 -13.98 -6.24
C ASN A 467 17.98 -14.32 -5.39
N GLN A 468 17.19 -15.28 -5.86
CA GLN A 468 16.03 -15.81 -5.14
C GLN A 468 16.34 -17.16 -4.49
N ASN A 469 17.30 -17.23 -3.56
CA ASN A 469 17.59 -18.52 -2.89
C ASN A 469 16.46 -18.95 -1.92
N ARG A 470 15.61 -18.01 -1.49
CA ARG A 470 14.44 -18.24 -0.62
C ARG A 470 13.30 -17.31 -1.04
N GLY A 471 12.12 -17.51 -0.44
CA GLY A 471 10.93 -16.68 -0.65
C GLY A 471 10.26 -16.86 -2.02
N ILE A 472 9.09 -16.25 -2.16
CA ILE A 472 8.21 -16.28 -3.32
C ILE A 472 8.15 -14.88 -3.93
N ILE A 473 8.38 -14.78 -5.23
CA ILE A 473 8.06 -13.58 -5.99
C ILE A 473 6.62 -13.72 -6.48
N GLU A 474 5.76 -12.78 -6.11
CA GLU A 474 4.36 -12.76 -6.53
C GLU A 474 4.08 -11.58 -7.48
N TYR A 475 3.50 -11.90 -8.63
CA TYR A 475 2.86 -10.92 -9.50
C TYR A 475 1.39 -10.79 -9.09
N ALA A 476 1.03 -9.65 -8.49
CA ALA A 476 -0.30 -9.38 -7.92
C ALA A 476 -0.81 -7.98 -8.29
N GLY A 477 -0.58 -7.59 -9.54
CA GLY A 477 -1.17 -6.39 -10.14
C GLY A 477 -2.69 -6.48 -10.25
N GLY A 478 -3.32 -5.34 -10.56
CA GLY A 478 -4.70 -5.30 -11.04
C GLY A 478 -4.76 -5.30 -12.57
N PRO A 479 -3.97 -4.45 -13.25
CA PRO A 479 -3.72 -4.55 -14.69
C PRO A 479 -2.79 -5.73 -15.02
N GLY A 480 -2.79 -6.14 -16.30
CA GLY A 480 -1.84 -7.13 -16.80
C GLY A 480 -0.38 -6.74 -16.53
N GLN A 481 0.44 -7.73 -16.19
CA GLN A 481 1.87 -7.55 -15.90
C GLN A 481 2.75 -8.34 -16.86
N VAL A 482 4.00 -7.90 -17.03
CA VAL A 482 5.02 -8.61 -17.81
C VAL A 482 6.01 -9.28 -16.86
N ILE A 483 6.18 -10.60 -17.01
CA ILE A 483 7.19 -11.36 -16.27
C ILE A 483 8.58 -11.00 -16.81
N THR A 484 9.48 -10.64 -15.90
CA THR A 484 10.87 -10.30 -16.22
C THR A 484 11.69 -11.56 -16.42
N ALA A 485 12.63 -11.53 -17.38
CA ALA A 485 13.53 -12.64 -17.72
C ALA A 485 14.50 -12.94 -16.57
N LEU A 486 14.15 -13.88 -15.70
CA LEU A 486 14.91 -14.20 -14.49
C LEU A 486 14.88 -15.71 -14.21
N ASN A 487 15.83 -16.20 -13.44
CA ASN A 487 15.73 -17.52 -12.84
C ASN A 487 14.92 -17.39 -11.55
N TYR A 488 13.67 -17.83 -11.58
CA TYR A 488 12.83 -17.88 -10.40
C TYR A 488 13.09 -19.19 -9.66
N ARG A 489 13.19 -19.11 -8.34
CA ARG A 489 13.04 -20.30 -7.50
C ARG A 489 11.56 -20.62 -7.36
N SER A 490 10.80 -19.69 -6.81
CA SER A 490 9.37 -19.81 -6.58
C SER A 490 8.63 -18.59 -7.12
N LEU A 491 7.78 -18.78 -8.13
CA LEU A 491 6.99 -17.74 -8.77
C LEU A 491 5.51 -17.98 -8.52
N ARG A 492 4.78 -16.95 -8.08
CA ARG A 492 3.34 -16.98 -7.87
C ARG A 492 2.63 -15.94 -8.71
N ILE A 493 1.57 -16.35 -9.40
CA ILE A 493 0.69 -15.47 -10.16
C ILE A 493 -0.64 -15.37 -9.43
N ASN A 494 -0.99 -14.16 -9.05
CA ASN A 494 -2.23 -13.84 -8.34
C ASN A 494 -2.71 -12.46 -8.80
N ASN A 495 -2.84 -12.33 -10.11
CA ASN A 495 -3.20 -11.11 -10.82
C ASN A 495 -4.39 -11.42 -11.73
N PRO A 496 -5.62 -10.99 -11.39
CA PRO A 496 -6.81 -11.23 -12.20
C PRO A 496 -6.71 -10.72 -13.65
N GLY A 497 -5.88 -9.70 -13.91
CA GLY A 497 -5.59 -9.20 -15.25
C GLY A 497 -4.64 -10.07 -16.07
N GLY A 498 -4.14 -11.17 -15.49
CA GLY A 498 -3.17 -12.07 -16.09
C GLY A 498 -1.75 -11.50 -16.17
N VAL A 499 -0.84 -12.32 -16.67
CA VAL A 499 0.54 -11.94 -16.92
C VAL A 499 1.02 -12.44 -18.27
N ILE A 500 2.02 -11.77 -18.83
CA ILE A 500 2.62 -12.11 -20.13
C ILE A 500 4.10 -12.45 -19.88
N ALA A 501 4.58 -13.54 -20.45
CA ALA A 501 6.01 -13.84 -20.46
C ALA A 501 6.76 -12.87 -21.38
N GLY A 502 7.58 -11.99 -20.82
CA GLY A 502 8.38 -11.05 -21.61
C GLY A 502 9.50 -11.74 -22.39
N ASN A 503 10.08 -12.79 -21.82
CA ASN A 503 11.20 -13.58 -22.33
C ASN A 503 11.11 -15.02 -21.82
N ASN A 504 12.01 -15.89 -22.30
CA ASN A 504 12.19 -17.21 -21.71
C ASN A 504 12.68 -17.08 -20.26
N PHE A 505 12.20 -17.96 -19.38
CA PHE A 505 12.62 -17.98 -17.98
C PHE A 505 12.55 -19.39 -17.37
N ASN A 506 13.26 -19.57 -16.27
CA ASN A 506 13.36 -20.85 -15.56
C ASN A 506 12.69 -20.75 -14.20
N VAL A 507 12.13 -21.87 -13.73
CA VAL A 507 11.59 -22.05 -12.39
C VAL A 507 12.21 -23.29 -11.77
N THR A 508 12.82 -23.16 -10.59
CA THR A 508 13.58 -24.25 -9.98
C THR A 508 12.85 -25.01 -8.85
N ASP A 509 11.82 -24.42 -8.25
CA ASP A 509 11.06 -25.01 -7.12
C ASP A 509 9.53 -24.98 -7.33
N SER A 510 8.93 -23.82 -7.58
CA SER A 510 7.47 -23.75 -7.75
C SER A 510 6.98 -22.66 -8.69
N LEU A 511 6.01 -23.00 -9.53
CA LEU A 511 5.21 -22.07 -10.32
C LEU A 511 3.75 -22.26 -9.92
N THR A 512 3.17 -21.29 -9.23
CA THR A 512 1.79 -21.36 -8.75
C THR A 512 0.94 -20.28 -9.41
N ILE A 513 -0.14 -20.68 -10.05
CA ILE A 513 -1.12 -19.79 -10.68
C ILE A 513 -2.41 -19.90 -9.87
N ILE A 514 -2.81 -18.78 -9.25
CA ILE A 514 -3.99 -18.70 -8.36
C ILE A 514 -5.10 -17.89 -9.02
N SER A 515 -4.74 -16.76 -9.63
CA SER A 515 -5.68 -15.86 -10.31
C SER A 515 -4.98 -15.19 -11.49
N GLY A 516 -5.65 -15.25 -12.64
CA GLY A 516 -5.17 -14.84 -13.96
C GLY A 516 -4.19 -15.81 -14.60
N ASP A 517 -4.23 -15.86 -15.93
CA ASP A 517 -3.39 -16.75 -16.73
C ASP A 517 -1.96 -16.22 -16.91
N ILE A 518 -1.05 -17.11 -17.28
CA ILE A 518 0.23 -16.75 -17.90
C ILE A 518 0.11 -16.93 -19.41
N ASP A 519 0.08 -15.85 -20.18
CA ASP A 519 0.28 -15.91 -21.64
C ASP A 519 1.78 -16.06 -21.96
N LEU A 520 2.14 -17.15 -22.61
CA LEU A 520 3.51 -17.45 -23.01
C LEU A 520 4.06 -16.48 -24.05
N ASN A 521 3.24 -15.84 -24.88
CA ASN A 521 3.69 -14.86 -25.87
C ASN A 521 4.92 -15.32 -26.69
N GLY A 522 4.91 -16.57 -27.15
CA GLY A 522 6.00 -17.14 -27.93
C GLY A 522 7.25 -17.53 -27.13
N ARG A 523 7.20 -17.46 -25.80
CA ARG A 523 8.33 -17.74 -24.89
C ARG A 523 8.26 -19.14 -24.31
N GLU A 524 9.39 -19.55 -23.74
CA GLU A 524 9.56 -20.83 -23.06
C GLU A 524 9.69 -20.66 -21.55
N ILE A 525 8.86 -21.38 -20.79
CA ILE A 525 9.02 -21.59 -19.35
C ILE A 525 9.69 -22.96 -19.16
N THR A 526 10.85 -22.98 -18.50
CA THR A 526 11.54 -24.23 -18.14
C THR A 526 11.35 -24.51 -16.66
N LEU A 527 10.68 -25.62 -16.34
CA LEU A 527 10.59 -26.16 -14.98
C LEU A 527 11.73 -27.17 -14.78
N ASP A 528 12.63 -26.88 -13.84
CA ASP A 528 13.69 -27.80 -13.48
C ASP A 528 13.12 -29.10 -12.86
N ALA A 529 13.96 -30.11 -12.68
CA ALA A 529 13.52 -31.45 -12.27
C ALA A 529 12.74 -31.49 -10.94
N ALA A 530 13.03 -30.57 -10.01
CA ALA A 530 12.34 -30.44 -8.73
C ALA A 530 11.12 -29.52 -8.76
N ALA A 531 10.96 -28.71 -9.83
CA ALA A 531 9.94 -27.67 -9.87
C ALA A 531 8.52 -28.25 -9.98
N ILE A 532 7.54 -27.61 -9.35
CA ILE A 532 6.13 -28.02 -9.40
C ILE A 532 5.28 -26.88 -9.95
N LEU A 533 4.50 -27.17 -10.99
CA LEU A 533 3.41 -26.34 -11.49
C LEU A 533 2.12 -26.65 -10.73
N THR A 534 1.41 -25.60 -10.31
CA THR A 534 0.06 -25.69 -9.75
C THR A 534 -0.81 -24.63 -10.38
N GLU A 535 -1.96 -25.04 -10.89
CA GLU A 535 -2.91 -24.18 -11.61
C GLU A 535 -4.28 -24.32 -10.93
N THR A 536 -4.92 -23.21 -10.59
CA THR A 536 -6.33 -23.21 -10.18
C THR A 536 -7.23 -23.29 -11.42
N SER A 537 -8.43 -23.85 -11.27
CA SER A 537 -9.36 -24.00 -12.40
C SER A 537 -9.61 -22.65 -13.09
N GLY A 538 -9.50 -22.65 -14.42
CA GLY A 538 -9.64 -21.45 -15.26
C GLY A 538 -8.49 -20.44 -15.17
N ASN A 539 -7.37 -20.78 -14.51
CA ASN A 539 -6.17 -19.92 -14.43
C ASN A 539 -4.93 -20.75 -14.79
N THR A 540 -4.54 -20.71 -16.06
CA THR A 540 -3.56 -21.64 -16.64
C THR A 540 -2.39 -20.91 -17.31
N VAL A 541 -1.31 -21.64 -17.61
CA VAL A 541 -0.38 -21.23 -18.66
C VAL A 541 -1.07 -21.45 -20.00
N LYS A 542 -1.07 -20.42 -20.85
CA LYS A 542 -1.72 -20.40 -22.17
C LYS A 542 -0.86 -19.74 -23.24
N GLY A 543 -1.40 -19.66 -24.45
CA GLY A 543 -0.82 -18.89 -25.57
C GLY A 543 -0.66 -19.72 -26.83
N ASN A 544 -1.07 -19.16 -27.98
CA ASN A 544 -1.00 -19.82 -29.30
C ASN A 544 0.45 -20.15 -29.73
N THR A 545 1.43 -19.52 -29.10
CA THR A 545 2.85 -19.77 -29.33
C THR A 545 3.60 -19.78 -28.00
N GLY A 546 4.73 -20.49 -27.96
CA GLY A 546 5.50 -20.71 -26.73
C GLY A 546 5.21 -22.07 -26.12
N VAL A 547 6.00 -22.46 -25.12
CA VAL A 547 5.86 -23.75 -24.42
C VAL A 547 6.19 -23.64 -22.93
N ILE A 548 5.62 -24.52 -22.12
CA ILE A 548 6.16 -24.86 -20.80
C ILE A 548 6.75 -26.27 -20.84
N LYS A 549 7.95 -26.48 -20.32
CA LYS A 549 8.67 -27.75 -20.42
C LYS A 549 9.31 -28.19 -19.11
N THR A 550 9.54 -29.49 -18.99
CA THR A 550 10.44 -30.08 -17.97
C THR A 550 11.19 -31.26 -18.57
N THR A 551 12.40 -31.53 -18.05
CA THR A 551 13.17 -32.74 -18.36
C THR A 551 13.49 -33.45 -17.05
N ARG A 552 13.12 -34.74 -16.96
CA ARG A 552 13.27 -35.53 -15.74
C ARG A 552 13.80 -36.92 -16.04
N THR A 553 14.59 -37.47 -15.13
CA THR A 553 14.99 -38.88 -15.19
C THR A 553 13.86 -39.73 -14.61
N VAL A 554 13.27 -40.60 -15.43
CA VAL A 554 12.07 -41.37 -15.09
C VAL A 554 12.34 -42.87 -15.23
N SER A 555 12.24 -43.61 -14.13
CA SER A 555 12.42 -45.06 -14.09
C SER A 555 11.13 -45.72 -13.58
N ASN A 556 10.66 -46.76 -14.27
CA ASN A 556 9.42 -47.51 -14.00
C ASN A 556 8.27 -46.63 -13.45
N PRO A 557 7.80 -45.61 -14.21
CA PRO A 557 6.89 -44.61 -13.65
C PRO A 557 5.57 -45.24 -13.17
N ASN A 558 5.05 -44.75 -12.05
CA ASN A 558 3.73 -45.08 -11.52
C ASN A 558 2.97 -43.78 -11.23
N ASN A 559 1.99 -43.45 -12.07
CA ASN A 559 1.26 -42.18 -12.06
C ASN A 559 2.19 -40.94 -12.01
N TYR A 560 3.30 -40.98 -12.75
CA TYR A 560 4.32 -39.93 -12.70
C TYR A 560 3.84 -38.68 -13.45
N ASN A 561 3.69 -37.55 -12.75
CA ASN A 561 2.95 -36.36 -13.22
C ASN A 561 3.80 -35.25 -13.85
N PHE A 562 5.12 -35.47 -14.01
CA PHE A 562 6.06 -34.49 -14.56
C PHE A 562 5.98 -33.10 -13.92
N GLY A 563 5.68 -33.00 -12.63
CA GLY A 563 5.62 -31.69 -11.95
C GLY A 563 4.37 -30.89 -12.28
N GLY A 564 3.26 -31.55 -12.63
CA GLY A 564 1.97 -30.89 -12.81
C GLY A 564 1.73 -30.33 -14.21
N LEU A 565 2.47 -30.77 -15.24
CA LEU A 565 2.24 -30.30 -16.62
C LEU A 565 0.86 -30.67 -17.19
N GLY A 566 0.03 -31.47 -16.51
CA GLY A 566 -1.28 -31.89 -17.02
C GLY A 566 -1.26 -33.23 -17.73
N LEU A 567 -0.31 -34.10 -17.40
CA LEU A 567 -0.34 -35.52 -17.78
C LEU A 567 0.25 -36.39 -16.67
N SER A 568 -0.09 -37.67 -16.69
CA SER A 568 0.66 -38.68 -15.94
C SER A 568 0.95 -39.94 -16.76
N ILE A 569 2.05 -40.61 -16.45
CA ILE A 569 2.47 -41.86 -17.12
C ILE A 569 2.66 -42.96 -16.09
N THR A 570 2.17 -44.16 -16.42
CA THR A 570 2.46 -45.41 -15.71
C THR A 570 3.07 -46.42 -16.68
N SER A 571 4.21 -47.03 -16.35
CA SER A 571 4.86 -48.07 -17.16
C SER A 571 5.81 -48.90 -16.30
N SER A 572 5.86 -50.20 -16.58
CA SER A 572 6.90 -51.08 -16.02
C SER A 572 8.26 -50.90 -16.71
N SER A 573 8.33 -50.20 -17.84
CA SER A 573 9.56 -49.92 -18.58
C SER A 573 10.22 -48.63 -18.09
N ASN A 574 11.55 -48.59 -18.11
CA ASN A 574 12.32 -47.37 -17.85
C ASN A 574 12.23 -46.42 -19.03
N LEU A 575 11.79 -45.18 -18.80
CA LEU A 575 11.74 -44.14 -19.83
C LEU A 575 13.09 -43.41 -19.96
N GLY A 576 13.90 -43.38 -18.90
CA GLY A 576 15.17 -42.65 -18.84
C GLY A 576 14.96 -41.13 -18.79
N SER A 577 15.93 -40.36 -19.27
CA SER A 577 15.77 -38.89 -19.39
C SER A 577 14.62 -38.57 -20.34
N THR A 578 13.56 -37.95 -19.80
CA THR A 578 12.31 -37.72 -20.50
C THR A 578 11.99 -36.24 -20.48
N THR A 579 11.84 -35.66 -21.68
CA THR A 579 11.39 -34.28 -21.84
C THR A 579 9.91 -34.26 -22.17
N VAL A 580 9.14 -33.46 -21.43
CA VAL A 580 7.74 -33.16 -21.73
C VAL A 580 7.64 -31.67 -22.01
N ARG A 581 7.04 -31.31 -23.15
CA ARG A 581 6.71 -29.93 -23.52
C ARG A 581 5.20 -29.82 -23.69
N ARG A 582 4.58 -28.84 -23.04
CA ARG A 582 3.17 -28.48 -23.20
C ARG A 582 3.07 -27.20 -24.03
N SER A 583 2.27 -27.25 -25.09
CA SER A 583 1.89 -26.09 -25.91
C SER A 583 0.37 -25.95 -25.98
N HIS A 584 -0.12 -24.77 -26.35
CA HIS A 584 -1.53 -24.39 -26.16
C HIS A 584 -2.23 -23.92 -27.46
N ALA A 585 -1.67 -24.25 -28.62
CA ALA A 585 -2.35 -24.00 -29.90
C ALA A 585 -3.32 -25.16 -30.21
N SER A 586 -4.55 -24.85 -30.65
CA SER A 586 -5.41 -25.89 -31.22
C SER A 586 -4.86 -26.37 -32.56
N VAL A 587 -5.14 -27.62 -32.90
CA VAL A 587 -4.83 -28.21 -34.20
C VAL A 587 -6.10 -28.71 -34.85
N THR A 588 -6.20 -28.53 -36.17
CA THR A 588 -7.32 -29.09 -36.94
C THR A 588 -7.05 -30.57 -37.21
N ILE A 589 -7.89 -31.44 -36.67
CA ILE A 589 -7.85 -32.89 -36.89
C ILE A 589 -9.18 -33.26 -37.53
N ASN A 590 -9.13 -33.79 -38.77
CA ASN A 590 -10.32 -34.27 -39.48
C ASN A 590 -11.45 -33.21 -39.55
N GLY A 591 -11.09 -31.93 -39.75
CA GLY A 591 -12.03 -30.81 -39.85
C GLY A 591 -12.45 -30.17 -38.52
N TYR A 592 -12.07 -30.76 -37.38
CA TYR A 592 -12.44 -30.28 -36.04
C TYR A 592 -11.22 -29.72 -35.31
N GLN A 593 -11.43 -28.66 -34.51
CA GLN A 593 -10.39 -28.13 -33.64
C GLN A 593 -10.18 -29.08 -32.44
N SER A 594 -8.93 -29.36 -32.10
CA SER A 594 -8.56 -30.02 -30.85
C SER A 594 -8.80 -29.12 -29.64
N VAL A 595 -8.66 -29.69 -28.44
CA VAL A 595 -8.43 -28.91 -27.22
C VAL A 595 -7.16 -28.04 -27.39
N ILE A 596 -7.07 -26.94 -26.66
CA ILE A 596 -5.90 -26.04 -26.68
C ILE A 596 -4.77 -26.55 -25.79
N ARG A 597 -4.44 -27.84 -25.91
CA ARG A 597 -3.35 -28.49 -25.17
C ARG A 597 -2.72 -29.60 -26.01
N ASN A 598 -1.41 -29.53 -26.20
CA ASN A 598 -0.61 -30.57 -26.86
C ASN A 598 0.61 -30.90 -26.00
N PHE A 599 1.00 -32.17 -26.00
CA PHE A 599 2.21 -32.63 -25.35
C PHE A 599 3.19 -33.23 -26.36
N ASP A 600 4.41 -32.71 -26.42
CA ASP A 600 5.55 -33.42 -27.00
C ASP A 600 6.27 -34.18 -25.89
N ILE A 601 6.25 -35.52 -25.95
CA ILE A 601 6.82 -36.41 -24.93
C ILE A 601 7.96 -37.20 -25.58
N THR A 602 9.19 -36.96 -25.10
CA THR A 602 10.41 -37.55 -25.66
C THR A 602 11.23 -38.23 -24.56
N PRO A 603 10.98 -39.52 -24.30
CA PRO A 603 11.82 -40.33 -23.39
C PRO A 603 13.08 -40.84 -24.09
N ALA A 604 14.14 -41.07 -23.32
CA ALA A 604 15.39 -41.66 -23.82
C ALA A 604 15.20 -43.10 -24.30
N ASN A 605 14.36 -43.87 -23.60
CA ASN A 605 13.84 -45.15 -24.10
C ASN A 605 12.40 -44.93 -24.59
N ASN A 606 12.17 -45.10 -25.90
CA ASN A 606 10.89 -44.80 -26.53
C ASN A 606 10.32 -45.96 -27.36
N SER A 607 10.61 -47.20 -26.97
CA SER A 607 10.12 -48.40 -27.65
C SER A 607 9.69 -49.46 -26.64
N GLY A 608 8.64 -50.24 -26.97
CA GLY A 608 8.15 -51.33 -26.12
C GLY A 608 7.71 -50.89 -24.72
N LEU A 609 7.22 -49.65 -24.57
CA LEU A 609 6.95 -49.08 -23.26
C LEU A 609 5.73 -49.67 -22.55
N ASN A 610 4.75 -50.20 -23.30
CA ASN A 610 3.46 -50.66 -22.78
C ASN A 610 2.88 -49.71 -21.70
N ALA A 611 2.97 -48.40 -21.96
CA ALA A 611 2.66 -47.37 -20.98
C ALA A 611 1.16 -47.07 -20.95
N THR A 612 0.68 -46.61 -19.79
CA THR A 612 -0.60 -45.93 -19.64
C THR A 612 -0.36 -44.43 -19.59
N LEU A 613 -1.00 -43.68 -20.47
CA LEU A 613 -0.98 -42.22 -20.51
C LEU A 613 -2.32 -41.70 -20.01
N SER A 614 -2.29 -40.84 -18.99
CA SER A 614 -3.43 -40.02 -18.58
C SER A 614 -3.19 -38.58 -19.03
N PHE A 615 -4.02 -38.09 -19.94
CA PHE A 615 -4.04 -36.69 -20.35
C PHE A 615 -5.06 -35.95 -19.48
N ILE A 616 -4.63 -34.90 -18.79
CA ILE A 616 -5.46 -34.09 -17.90
C ILE A 616 -5.61 -32.71 -18.55
N TYR A 617 -6.79 -32.10 -18.46
CA TYR A 617 -7.09 -30.78 -19.03
C TYR A 617 -7.83 -29.88 -18.04
N ASP A 618 -7.82 -28.58 -18.29
CA ASP A 618 -8.72 -27.63 -17.63
C ASP A 618 -9.93 -27.37 -18.53
N GLU A 619 -11.08 -27.04 -17.94
CA GLU A 619 -12.33 -26.72 -18.67
C GLU A 619 -12.13 -25.61 -19.70
N SER A 620 -11.31 -24.61 -19.36
CA SER A 620 -11.01 -23.48 -20.26
C SER A 620 -10.31 -23.91 -21.54
N GLU A 621 -9.81 -25.15 -21.61
CA GLU A 621 -9.03 -25.66 -22.72
C GLU A 621 -9.83 -26.51 -23.72
N LEU A 622 -11.10 -26.81 -23.44
CA LEU A 622 -11.92 -27.70 -24.27
C LEU A 622 -12.15 -27.19 -25.69
N ASN A 623 -12.01 -25.88 -25.91
CA ASN A 623 -12.15 -25.25 -27.22
C ASN A 623 -13.48 -25.59 -27.91
N GLY A 624 -14.57 -25.65 -27.12
CA GLY A 624 -15.91 -25.99 -27.59
C GLY A 624 -16.17 -27.49 -27.82
N THR A 625 -15.20 -28.37 -27.55
CA THR A 625 -15.39 -29.82 -27.68
C THR A 625 -16.02 -30.40 -26.41
N SER A 626 -17.09 -31.18 -26.54
CA SER A 626 -17.70 -31.88 -25.40
C SER A 626 -16.75 -32.96 -24.85
N GLU A 627 -16.66 -33.06 -23.53
CA GLU A 627 -15.82 -34.05 -22.85
C GLU A 627 -16.22 -35.50 -23.17
N SER A 628 -17.52 -35.73 -23.37
CA SER A 628 -18.10 -37.06 -23.66
C SER A 628 -17.62 -37.71 -24.95
N ILE A 629 -16.97 -36.92 -25.81
CA ILE A 629 -16.49 -37.31 -27.14
C ILE A 629 -15.00 -37.00 -27.29
N LEU A 630 -14.26 -36.74 -26.22
CA LEU A 630 -12.81 -36.53 -26.29
C LEU A 630 -12.10 -37.86 -26.48
N GLY A 631 -11.13 -37.91 -27.38
CA GLY A 631 -10.22 -39.03 -27.51
C GLY A 631 -8.79 -38.59 -27.80
N LEU A 632 -7.83 -39.49 -27.55
CA LEU A 632 -6.42 -39.22 -27.73
C LEU A 632 -6.02 -39.36 -29.19
N PHE A 633 -5.26 -38.39 -29.67
CA PHE A 633 -4.66 -38.38 -30.99
C PHE A 633 -3.15 -38.27 -30.88
N LYS A 634 -2.43 -39.06 -31.68
CA LYS A 634 -0.97 -39.10 -31.72
C LYS A 634 -0.46 -38.62 -33.08
N SER A 635 0.57 -37.78 -33.07
CA SER A 635 1.31 -37.36 -34.25
C SER A 635 2.78 -37.80 -34.14
N THR A 636 3.32 -38.37 -35.21
CA THR A 636 4.74 -38.78 -35.32
C THR A 636 5.56 -37.88 -36.25
N ASN A 637 4.95 -36.90 -36.90
CA ASN A 637 5.55 -36.00 -37.89
C ASN A 637 5.41 -34.52 -37.50
N ALA A 638 5.72 -34.21 -36.24
CA ALA A 638 5.72 -32.84 -35.69
C ALA A 638 4.37 -32.08 -35.81
N GLY A 639 3.25 -32.79 -35.81
CA GLY A 639 1.90 -32.24 -35.81
C GLY A 639 1.30 -32.07 -37.21
N ALA A 640 1.95 -32.58 -38.26
CA ALA A 640 1.42 -32.50 -39.62
C ALA A 640 0.21 -33.42 -39.82
N THR A 641 0.22 -34.63 -39.25
CA THR A 641 -0.94 -35.54 -39.25
C THR A 641 -1.13 -36.20 -37.89
N TYR A 642 -2.39 -36.45 -37.54
CA TYR A 642 -2.78 -37.07 -36.27
C TYR A 642 -3.56 -38.36 -36.50
N LEU A 643 -3.19 -39.40 -35.76
CA LEU A 643 -3.86 -40.69 -35.74
C LEU A 643 -4.65 -40.84 -34.45
N TYR A 644 -5.91 -41.24 -34.56
CA TYR A 644 -6.73 -41.57 -33.40
C TYR A 644 -6.14 -42.77 -32.65
N GLN A 645 -6.11 -42.72 -31.32
CA GLN A 645 -5.58 -43.78 -30.47
C GLN A 645 -6.64 -44.38 -29.55
N GLY A 646 -7.81 -43.75 -29.39
CA GLY A 646 -8.82 -44.16 -28.41
C GLY A 646 -8.67 -43.41 -27.09
N GLY A 647 -9.10 -44.07 -26.01
CA GLY A 647 -9.01 -43.55 -24.65
C GLY A 647 -10.36 -43.64 -23.92
N THR A 648 -10.28 -43.73 -22.60
CA THR A 648 -11.42 -43.74 -21.69
C THR A 648 -11.52 -42.38 -21.00
N GLN A 649 -12.68 -41.74 -21.10
CA GLN A 649 -12.96 -40.43 -20.52
C GLN A 649 -13.36 -40.56 -19.05
N ASP A 650 -12.81 -39.68 -18.22
CA ASP A 650 -13.22 -39.43 -16.84
C ASP A 650 -13.60 -37.95 -16.77
N ILE A 651 -14.89 -37.70 -16.99
CA ILE A 651 -15.47 -36.35 -17.08
C ILE A 651 -15.31 -35.63 -15.75
N SER A 652 -15.58 -36.29 -14.62
CA SER A 652 -15.43 -35.66 -13.30
C SER A 652 -13.98 -35.29 -12.94
N GLY A 653 -13.01 -35.97 -13.53
CA GLY A 653 -11.58 -35.74 -13.31
C GLY A 653 -10.88 -34.99 -14.44
N ASN A 654 -11.63 -34.49 -15.43
CA ASN A 654 -11.15 -33.78 -16.62
C ASN A 654 -9.95 -34.50 -17.26
N LYS A 655 -10.13 -35.80 -17.53
CA LYS A 655 -9.05 -36.71 -17.91
C LYS A 655 -9.46 -37.69 -19.01
N VAL A 656 -8.53 -38.01 -19.92
CA VAL A 656 -8.65 -39.13 -20.88
C VAL A 656 -7.46 -40.06 -20.73
N THR A 657 -7.71 -41.36 -20.58
CA THR A 657 -6.69 -42.37 -20.28
C THR A 657 -6.60 -43.42 -21.36
N ILE A 658 -5.38 -43.78 -21.78
CA ILE A 658 -5.13 -44.90 -22.69
C ILE A 658 -4.00 -45.79 -22.17
N SER A 659 -4.15 -47.11 -22.30
CA SER A 659 -3.12 -48.10 -21.99
C SER A 659 -2.50 -48.70 -23.26
N GLY A 660 -1.35 -49.36 -23.13
CA GLY A 660 -0.70 -50.03 -24.27
C GLY A 660 0.14 -49.11 -25.17
N VAL A 661 0.52 -47.92 -24.71
CA VAL A 661 1.33 -46.98 -25.48
C VAL A 661 2.78 -47.47 -25.57
N ASN A 662 3.19 -47.95 -26.75
CA ASN A 662 4.54 -48.50 -26.97
C ASN A 662 5.63 -47.45 -27.23
N SER A 663 5.24 -46.27 -27.71
CA SER A 663 6.13 -45.13 -27.94
C SER A 663 5.36 -43.81 -27.83
N PHE A 664 6.03 -42.79 -27.33
CA PHE A 664 5.56 -41.42 -27.22
C PHE A 664 6.03 -40.53 -28.38
N SER A 665 5.34 -39.42 -28.59
CA SER A 665 5.58 -38.42 -29.64
C SER A 665 4.76 -37.17 -29.29
N ARG A 666 4.10 -36.53 -30.26
CA ARG A 666 3.10 -35.48 -30.00
C ARG A 666 1.72 -36.06 -29.72
N TRP A 667 1.03 -35.56 -28.70
CA TRP A 667 -0.30 -35.99 -28.28
C TRP A 667 -1.23 -34.81 -28.01
N THR A 668 -2.51 -34.95 -28.35
CA THR A 668 -3.58 -33.99 -28.01
C THR A 668 -4.91 -34.72 -27.83
N LEU A 669 -5.93 -34.01 -27.38
CA LEU A 669 -7.32 -34.46 -27.39
C LEU A 669 -8.10 -33.76 -28.49
N SER A 670 -8.88 -34.53 -29.22
CA SER A 670 -9.88 -33.99 -30.14
C SER A 670 -11.10 -34.90 -30.11
N ARG A 671 -12.11 -34.51 -30.87
CA ARG A 671 -13.34 -35.27 -31.02
C ARG A 671 -13.06 -36.68 -31.59
N SER A 672 -13.58 -37.71 -30.92
CA SER A 672 -13.42 -39.13 -31.26
C SER A 672 -14.51 -39.69 -32.18
N VAL A 673 -15.60 -38.96 -32.39
CA VAL A 673 -16.78 -39.38 -33.17
C VAL A 673 -17.07 -38.39 -34.31
N TYR A 674 -17.56 -38.85 -35.45
CA TYR A 674 -17.81 -37.98 -36.62
C TYR A 674 -19.30 -37.79 -36.83
N PRO A 675 -19.86 -36.57 -36.71
CA PRO A 675 -21.29 -36.38 -36.92
C PRO A 675 -21.67 -36.65 -38.38
N ALA A 676 -22.81 -37.29 -38.61
CA ALA A 676 -23.52 -37.25 -39.89
C ALA A 676 -24.61 -36.16 -39.85
N ASN A 677 -24.56 -35.24 -40.81
CA ASN A 677 -25.51 -34.13 -40.93
C ASN A 677 -26.59 -34.50 -41.96
N ILE A 678 -27.74 -34.95 -41.48
CA ILE A 678 -28.82 -35.44 -42.34
C ILE A 678 -29.91 -34.39 -42.43
N LYS A 679 -30.30 -34.01 -43.66
CA LYS A 679 -31.54 -33.29 -43.90
C LYS A 679 -32.65 -34.26 -44.25
N ILE A 680 -33.76 -34.16 -43.55
CA ILE A 680 -34.90 -35.04 -43.70
C ILE A 680 -36.20 -34.31 -43.38
N ILE A 681 -37.22 -34.53 -44.21
CA ILE A 681 -38.58 -34.07 -43.97
C ILE A 681 -39.45 -35.29 -43.68
N LEU A 682 -40.31 -35.16 -42.67
CA LEU A 682 -41.36 -36.14 -42.37
C LEU A 682 -42.66 -35.59 -42.95
N GLU A 683 -43.29 -36.36 -43.84
CA GLU A 683 -44.43 -35.87 -44.63
C GLU A 683 -45.54 -35.29 -43.76
N GLY A 684 -45.99 -36.01 -42.73
CA GLY A 684 -47.07 -35.56 -41.86
C GLY A 684 -46.74 -34.23 -41.17
N LEU A 685 -45.51 -34.08 -40.67
CA LEU A 685 -45.09 -32.88 -39.95
C LEU A 685 -44.85 -31.68 -40.88
N TYR A 686 -44.81 -31.86 -42.20
CA TYR A 686 -44.46 -30.78 -43.12
C TYR A 686 -45.62 -29.80 -43.32
N SER A 687 -45.37 -28.55 -42.96
CA SER A 687 -46.15 -27.37 -43.36
C SER A 687 -45.25 -26.52 -44.27
N PRO A 688 -45.79 -25.73 -45.22
CA PRO A 688 -44.95 -24.97 -46.15
C PRO A 688 -43.79 -24.25 -45.45
N ASP A 689 -42.57 -24.66 -45.81
CA ASP A 689 -41.26 -24.20 -45.29
C ASP A 689 -40.88 -24.55 -43.84
N LYS A 690 -41.60 -25.43 -43.13
CA LYS A 690 -41.23 -25.89 -41.78
C LYS A 690 -41.82 -27.24 -41.38
N HIS A 691 -41.32 -27.85 -40.30
CA HIS A 691 -42.09 -28.83 -39.54
C HIS A 691 -43.02 -28.13 -38.54
N ASN A 692 -44.24 -28.64 -38.38
CA ASN A 692 -45.19 -28.20 -37.34
C ASN A 692 -44.63 -28.41 -35.93
N LYS A 693 -43.78 -29.43 -35.78
CA LYS A 693 -43.16 -29.82 -34.52
C LYS A 693 -41.76 -30.39 -34.76
N LYS A 694 -40.85 -30.17 -33.80
CA LYS A 694 -39.57 -30.89 -33.76
C LYS A 694 -39.79 -32.31 -33.24
N ASP A 695 -39.21 -33.29 -33.92
CA ASP A 695 -39.30 -34.69 -33.47
C ASP A 695 -37.96 -35.42 -33.66
N SER A 696 -37.81 -36.52 -32.93
CA SER A 696 -36.61 -37.34 -32.91
C SER A 696 -36.65 -38.40 -34.00
N VAL A 697 -35.62 -38.43 -34.82
CA VAL A 697 -35.37 -39.50 -35.80
C VAL A 697 -34.24 -40.37 -35.28
N LYS A 698 -34.35 -41.69 -35.47
CA LYS A 698 -33.26 -42.63 -35.26
C LYS A 698 -32.64 -42.98 -36.60
N LEU A 699 -31.31 -42.91 -36.67
CA LEU A 699 -30.54 -43.26 -37.84
C LEU A 699 -29.63 -44.44 -37.52
N TYR A 700 -29.66 -45.47 -38.37
CA TYR A 700 -28.69 -46.56 -38.33
C TYR A 700 -27.67 -46.41 -39.46
N LEU A 701 -26.41 -46.71 -39.15
CA LEU A 701 -25.43 -47.08 -40.17
C LEU A 701 -25.54 -48.58 -40.41
N ARG A 702 -25.83 -48.95 -41.65
CA ARG A 702 -25.96 -50.34 -42.10
C ARG A 702 -24.83 -50.66 -43.07
N ASN A 703 -24.24 -51.85 -42.99
CA ASN A 703 -23.23 -52.29 -43.95
C ASN A 703 -23.72 -52.07 -45.38
N SER A 704 -22.83 -51.77 -46.33
CA SER A 704 -23.16 -51.58 -47.75
C SER A 704 -23.31 -52.89 -48.54
N SER A 705 -23.10 -54.04 -47.89
CA SER A 705 -23.26 -55.37 -48.47
C SER A 705 -24.19 -56.25 -47.64
N ALA A 706 -24.94 -57.12 -48.32
CA ALA A 706 -25.83 -58.08 -47.68
C ALA A 706 -25.05 -58.92 -46.64
N PRO A 707 -25.59 -59.15 -45.42
CA PRO A 707 -26.99 -58.93 -44.99
C PRO A 707 -27.28 -57.54 -44.41
N TYR A 708 -26.48 -56.52 -44.74
CA TYR A 708 -26.70 -55.11 -44.34
C TYR A 708 -26.86 -54.92 -42.82
N SER A 709 -26.09 -55.67 -42.03
CA SER A 709 -26.15 -55.59 -40.56
C SER A 709 -25.97 -54.16 -40.05
N ALA A 710 -26.69 -53.80 -38.98
CA ALA A 710 -26.47 -52.54 -38.28
C ALA A 710 -25.07 -52.50 -37.64
N VAL A 711 -24.36 -51.41 -37.88
CA VAL A 711 -23.00 -51.15 -37.38
C VAL A 711 -23.06 -50.24 -36.16
N ASP A 712 -23.87 -49.18 -36.25
CA ASP A 712 -24.09 -48.23 -35.16
C ASP A 712 -25.43 -47.52 -35.34
N SER A 713 -25.87 -46.79 -34.32
CA SER A 713 -27.08 -45.97 -34.40
C SER A 713 -26.94 -44.68 -33.59
N ALA A 714 -27.62 -43.64 -34.05
CA ALA A 714 -27.71 -42.36 -33.35
C ALA A 714 -29.15 -41.83 -33.42
N ILE A 715 -29.52 -40.98 -32.47
CA ILE A 715 -30.80 -40.28 -32.43
C ILE A 715 -30.50 -38.78 -32.47
N SER A 716 -31.22 -38.04 -33.31
CA SER A 716 -31.19 -36.57 -33.33
C SER A 716 -32.61 -36.04 -33.45
N GLU A 717 -32.87 -34.94 -32.77
CA GLU A 717 -34.03 -34.10 -33.06
C GLU A 717 -33.78 -33.39 -34.41
N ILE A 718 -34.82 -33.28 -35.24
CA ILE A 718 -34.76 -32.59 -36.54
C ILE A 718 -35.19 -31.14 -36.34
N ASP A 719 -34.37 -30.20 -36.82
CA ASP A 719 -34.69 -28.79 -36.78
C ASP A 719 -35.89 -28.47 -37.68
N SER A 720 -36.86 -27.75 -37.13
CA SER A 720 -38.13 -27.48 -37.79
C SER A 720 -38.05 -26.49 -38.95
N LEU A 721 -36.95 -25.75 -39.14
CA LEU A 721 -36.84 -24.73 -40.19
C LEU A 721 -35.89 -25.17 -41.31
N ASN A 722 -34.77 -25.80 -40.95
CA ASN A 722 -33.75 -26.19 -41.92
C ASN A 722 -33.73 -27.70 -42.22
N PHE A 723 -34.59 -28.48 -41.54
CA PHE A 723 -34.78 -29.92 -41.70
C PHE A 723 -33.56 -30.76 -41.35
N ALA A 724 -32.55 -30.21 -40.69
CA ALA A 724 -31.30 -30.89 -40.39
C ALA A 724 -31.33 -31.55 -38.99
N GLY A 725 -30.73 -32.75 -38.91
CA GLY A 725 -30.36 -33.43 -37.68
C GLY A 725 -28.86 -33.78 -37.69
N VAL A 726 -28.23 -33.80 -36.52
CA VAL A 726 -26.81 -34.10 -36.34
C VAL A 726 -26.69 -35.42 -35.57
N PHE A 727 -26.21 -36.45 -36.24
CA PHE A 727 -26.20 -37.82 -35.76
C PHE A 727 -24.77 -38.26 -35.38
N ASP A 728 -24.55 -38.49 -34.09
CA ASP A 728 -23.24 -38.85 -33.54
C ASP A 728 -23.09 -40.36 -33.33
N PHE A 729 -22.38 -41.03 -34.25
CA PHE A 729 -22.08 -42.45 -34.16
C PHE A 729 -20.80 -42.69 -33.35
N LYS A 730 -20.92 -43.44 -32.25
CA LYS A 730 -19.85 -43.63 -31.27
C LYS A 730 -18.88 -44.75 -31.62
N ASN A 731 -19.34 -45.73 -32.39
CA ASN A 731 -18.65 -47.01 -32.60
C ASN A 731 -18.38 -47.31 -34.08
N ALA A 732 -18.96 -46.53 -35.00
CA ALA A 732 -18.82 -46.78 -36.43
C ALA A 732 -17.41 -46.46 -36.97
N PRO A 733 -16.71 -47.42 -37.59
CA PRO A 733 -15.47 -47.16 -38.29
C PRO A 733 -15.73 -46.43 -39.62
N ALA A 734 -14.69 -45.84 -40.22
CA ALA A 734 -14.80 -45.26 -41.55
C ALA A 734 -15.17 -46.33 -42.59
N GLY A 735 -16.11 -46.04 -43.47
CA GLY A 735 -16.62 -46.98 -44.45
C GLY A 735 -17.71 -46.40 -45.34
N VAL A 736 -18.30 -47.25 -46.18
CA VAL A 736 -19.49 -46.92 -46.97
C VAL A 736 -20.66 -47.66 -46.34
N TYR A 737 -21.68 -46.91 -45.94
CA TYR A 737 -22.85 -47.44 -45.24
C TYR A 737 -24.14 -46.92 -45.87
N TYR A 738 -25.21 -47.70 -45.74
CA TYR A 738 -26.53 -47.14 -45.92
C TYR A 738 -26.97 -46.41 -44.65
N PHE A 739 -27.63 -45.27 -44.84
CA PHE A 739 -28.33 -44.54 -43.78
C PHE A 739 -29.78 -45.04 -43.76
N GLN A 740 -30.12 -45.83 -42.74
CA GLN A 740 -31.50 -46.26 -42.51
C GLN A 740 -32.16 -45.34 -41.49
N ILE A 741 -33.16 -44.61 -41.95
CA ILE A 741 -33.99 -43.69 -41.17
C ILE A 741 -35.16 -44.46 -40.58
N ILE A 742 -35.35 -44.29 -39.27
CA ILE A 742 -36.52 -44.77 -38.52
C ILE A 742 -37.14 -43.58 -37.78
N HIS A 743 -38.41 -43.33 -38.07
CA HIS A 743 -39.26 -42.38 -37.35
C HIS A 743 -40.48 -43.08 -36.77
N LYS A 744 -41.09 -42.53 -35.72
CA LYS A 744 -42.10 -43.20 -34.89
C LYS A 744 -43.38 -43.60 -35.67
N ASN A 745 -43.73 -42.90 -36.74
CA ASN A 745 -44.99 -43.08 -37.49
C ASN A 745 -44.84 -42.90 -39.02
N SER A 746 -43.64 -43.14 -39.54
CA SER A 746 -43.32 -43.09 -40.97
C SER A 746 -42.68 -44.41 -41.42
N ILE A 747 -42.73 -44.70 -42.72
CA ILE A 747 -42.05 -45.88 -43.27
C ILE A 747 -40.55 -45.78 -42.99
N GLU A 748 -39.88 -46.92 -42.82
CA GLU A 748 -38.42 -46.89 -42.84
C GLU A 748 -37.91 -46.49 -44.23
N THR A 749 -36.84 -45.69 -44.27
CA THR A 749 -36.26 -45.18 -45.52
C THR A 749 -34.76 -45.34 -45.51
N TRP A 750 -34.21 -45.85 -46.62
CA TRP A 750 -32.78 -46.07 -46.79
C TRP A 750 -32.20 -45.04 -47.76
N SER A 751 -30.97 -44.57 -47.52
CA SER A 751 -30.25 -43.73 -48.49
C SER A 751 -30.12 -44.43 -49.85
N ARG A 752 -29.93 -43.63 -50.90
CA ARG A 752 -29.76 -44.09 -52.29
C ARG A 752 -28.83 -45.31 -52.46
N ASP A 753 -29.03 -46.01 -53.57
CA ASP A 753 -28.21 -47.16 -53.99
C ASP A 753 -26.70 -46.85 -53.98
N GLY A 754 -25.91 -47.83 -53.53
CA GLY A 754 -24.46 -47.73 -53.36
C GLY A 754 -23.99 -47.22 -51.99
N GLY A 755 -24.88 -46.68 -51.16
CA GLY A 755 -24.57 -46.17 -49.82
C GLY A 755 -23.76 -44.87 -49.83
N GLU A 756 -23.47 -44.36 -48.64
CA GLU A 756 -22.79 -43.08 -48.42
C GLU A 756 -21.48 -43.28 -47.66
N ILE A 757 -20.47 -42.51 -48.06
CA ILE A 757 -19.18 -42.50 -47.36
C ILE A 757 -19.40 -41.85 -46.00
N TYR A 758 -19.10 -42.60 -44.96
CA TYR A 758 -18.99 -42.11 -43.60
C TYR A 758 -17.54 -42.23 -43.17
N ALA A 759 -16.85 -41.11 -43.07
CA ALA A 759 -15.44 -41.09 -42.72
C ALA A 759 -15.05 -39.82 -41.94
N ALA A 760 -13.93 -39.93 -41.25
CA ALA A 760 -13.28 -38.80 -40.60
C ALA A 760 -12.84 -37.75 -41.62
N GLY A 761 -13.07 -36.46 -41.35
CA GLY A 761 -12.52 -35.36 -42.17
C GLY A 761 -13.22 -35.13 -43.50
N ILE A 762 -14.29 -35.87 -43.77
CA ILE A 762 -15.21 -35.62 -44.88
C ILE A 762 -16.49 -35.00 -44.29
N SER A 763 -17.14 -34.12 -45.07
CA SER A 763 -18.48 -33.66 -44.73
C SER A 763 -19.45 -34.85 -44.88
N ASN A 764 -19.74 -35.55 -43.78
CA ASN A 764 -20.70 -36.65 -43.74
C ASN A 764 -22.13 -36.08 -43.80
N SER A 765 -22.47 -35.37 -44.87
CA SER A 765 -23.77 -34.74 -45.02
C SER A 765 -24.59 -35.43 -46.09
N TYR A 766 -25.87 -35.66 -45.80
CA TYR A 766 -26.81 -36.26 -46.72
C TYR A 766 -28.13 -35.50 -46.70
N ASP A 767 -28.70 -35.25 -47.86
CA ASP A 767 -29.93 -34.49 -48.00
C ASP A 767 -30.98 -35.34 -48.71
N PHE A 768 -31.95 -35.85 -47.95
CA PHE A 768 -33.11 -36.58 -48.47
C PHE A 768 -34.14 -35.64 -49.10
N THR A 769 -34.03 -34.32 -48.90
CA THR A 769 -35.15 -33.39 -49.15
C THR A 769 -35.19 -32.82 -50.56
N ASN A 770 -34.18 -33.06 -51.40
CA ASN A 770 -34.01 -32.35 -52.67
C ASN A 770 -34.33 -33.17 -53.93
N ALA A 771 -34.41 -34.50 -53.83
CA ALA A 771 -34.81 -35.40 -54.92
C ALA A 771 -35.33 -36.72 -54.35
N ASP A 772 -36.21 -37.41 -55.08
CA ASP A 772 -36.71 -38.75 -54.77
C ASP A 772 -35.59 -39.81 -54.79
N ASN A 773 -34.66 -39.70 -55.73
CA ASN A 773 -33.51 -40.60 -55.89
C ASN A 773 -32.46 -40.52 -54.75
N LYS A 774 -32.78 -39.79 -53.67
CA LYS A 774 -32.04 -39.81 -52.40
C LYS A 774 -32.51 -40.94 -51.48
N ALA A 775 -33.63 -41.59 -51.78
CA ALA A 775 -33.97 -42.85 -51.16
C ALA A 775 -33.73 -44.02 -52.11
N PHE A 776 -33.39 -45.18 -51.55
CA PHE A 776 -33.35 -46.41 -52.30
C PHE A 776 -34.72 -46.67 -52.97
N GLY A 777 -34.71 -47.05 -54.24
CA GLY A 777 -35.95 -47.25 -55.01
C GLY A 777 -36.75 -45.97 -55.31
N ASN A 778 -36.18 -44.78 -55.16
CA ASN A 778 -36.86 -43.48 -55.29
C ASN A 778 -38.05 -43.32 -54.30
N ASN A 779 -37.93 -43.90 -53.11
CA ASN A 779 -39.03 -44.04 -52.15
C ASN A 779 -39.25 -42.79 -51.25
N LEU A 780 -39.52 -41.63 -51.86
CA LEU A 780 -39.86 -40.39 -51.15
C LEU A 780 -41.04 -39.66 -51.80
N GLN A 781 -41.87 -39.00 -50.99
CA GLN A 781 -43.01 -38.20 -51.45
C GLN A 781 -42.56 -36.80 -51.86
N ASN A 782 -43.02 -36.30 -53.00
CA ASN A 782 -42.89 -34.88 -53.33
C ASN A 782 -43.97 -34.08 -52.58
N VAL A 783 -43.56 -33.30 -51.57
CA VAL A 783 -44.47 -32.53 -50.71
C VAL A 783 -44.55 -31.05 -51.09
N ASN A 784 -43.63 -30.55 -51.92
CA ASN A 784 -43.67 -29.18 -52.43
C ASN A 784 -42.89 -29.09 -53.75
N SER A 785 -43.48 -28.46 -54.77
CA SER A 785 -42.82 -28.25 -56.06
C SER A 785 -41.95 -26.98 -56.11
N THR A 786 -42.18 -26.01 -55.22
CA THR A 786 -41.49 -24.71 -55.23
C THR A 786 -41.31 -24.13 -53.81
N PRO A 787 -40.11 -24.23 -53.21
CA PRO A 787 -38.97 -25.00 -53.69
C PRO A 787 -39.27 -26.51 -53.70
N VAL A 788 -38.60 -27.27 -54.56
CA VAL A 788 -38.74 -28.73 -54.59
C VAL A 788 -38.37 -29.31 -53.21
N ARG A 789 -39.27 -30.11 -52.64
CA ARG A 789 -39.10 -30.80 -51.36
C ARG A 789 -39.63 -32.23 -51.44
N PHE A 790 -38.80 -33.15 -50.97
CA PHE A 790 -39.14 -34.55 -50.80
C PHE A 790 -39.16 -34.92 -49.32
N ALA A 791 -40.09 -35.80 -48.94
CA ALA A 791 -40.31 -36.22 -47.57
C ALA A 791 -40.41 -37.75 -47.46
N VAL A 792 -40.08 -38.27 -46.29
CA VAL A 792 -40.36 -39.66 -45.93
C VAL A 792 -41.87 -39.83 -45.70
N TYR A 793 -42.45 -40.83 -46.37
CA TYR A 793 -43.88 -41.13 -46.28
C TYR A 793 -44.31 -41.41 -44.85
N SER A 794 -45.35 -40.74 -44.40
CA SER A 794 -45.96 -40.94 -43.08
C SER A 794 -47.12 -41.93 -43.15
N GLY A 795 -47.51 -42.50 -42.00
CA GLY A 795 -48.70 -43.36 -41.92
C GLY A 795 -48.42 -44.83 -41.65
N ASP A 796 -47.17 -45.29 -41.59
CA ASP A 796 -46.83 -46.62 -41.08
C ASP A 796 -46.75 -46.55 -39.54
N ILE A 797 -47.87 -46.85 -38.89
CA ILE A 797 -48.06 -46.76 -37.44
C ILE A 797 -47.63 -48.06 -36.77
N ASN A 798 -47.95 -49.20 -37.38
CA ASN A 798 -47.72 -50.52 -36.81
C ASN A 798 -46.28 -51.04 -37.01
N LYS A 799 -45.48 -50.38 -37.87
CA LYS A 799 -44.08 -50.71 -38.22
C LYS A 799 -43.90 -52.03 -38.96
N ASP A 800 -44.86 -52.42 -39.79
CA ASP A 800 -44.75 -53.60 -40.66
C ASP A 800 -44.09 -53.30 -42.02
N GLY A 801 -43.81 -52.03 -42.32
CA GLY A 801 -43.13 -51.60 -43.54
C GLY A 801 -44.06 -51.36 -44.72
N ALA A 802 -45.39 -51.38 -44.54
CA ALA A 802 -46.35 -50.86 -45.48
C ALA A 802 -47.14 -49.71 -44.83
N VAL A 803 -47.73 -48.83 -45.65
CA VAL A 803 -48.85 -47.99 -45.19
C VAL A 803 -50.10 -48.62 -45.73
N ASP A 804 -50.95 -49.17 -44.86
CA ASP A 804 -52.17 -49.85 -45.30
C ASP A 804 -53.39 -49.60 -44.41
N LEU A 805 -54.48 -50.33 -44.67
CA LEU A 805 -55.73 -50.19 -43.94
C LEU A 805 -55.58 -50.47 -42.44
N SER A 806 -54.63 -51.32 -42.05
CA SER A 806 -54.37 -51.61 -40.64
C SER A 806 -53.80 -50.40 -39.92
N ASP A 807 -52.96 -49.59 -40.57
CA ASP A 807 -52.47 -48.33 -40.02
C ASP A 807 -53.54 -47.25 -39.98
N ALA A 808 -54.27 -47.07 -41.09
CA ALA A 808 -55.37 -46.12 -41.16
C ALA A 808 -56.41 -46.40 -40.06
N SER A 809 -56.73 -47.69 -39.83
CA SER A 809 -57.64 -48.10 -38.75
C SER A 809 -57.14 -47.69 -37.36
N LEU A 810 -55.83 -47.70 -37.10
CA LEU A 810 -55.28 -47.25 -35.81
C LEU A 810 -55.49 -45.74 -35.62
N ILE A 811 -55.24 -44.95 -36.67
CA ILE A 811 -55.44 -43.50 -36.64
C ILE A 811 -56.93 -43.16 -36.52
N GLU A 812 -57.79 -43.82 -37.30
CA GLU A 812 -59.26 -43.61 -37.26
C GLU A 812 -59.86 -43.94 -35.89
N ASN A 813 -59.41 -45.02 -35.24
CA ASN A 813 -59.86 -45.37 -33.90
C ASN A 813 -59.49 -44.29 -32.88
N ASP A 814 -58.28 -43.75 -32.96
CA ASP A 814 -57.81 -42.66 -32.09
C ASP A 814 -58.48 -41.32 -32.42
N ALA A 815 -58.75 -41.05 -33.71
CA ALA A 815 -59.48 -39.87 -34.18
C ALA A 815 -60.93 -39.88 -33.68
N PHE A 816 -61.62 -41.03 -33.74
CA PHE A 816 -62.97 -41.19 -33.17
C PHE A 816 -62.97 -40.95 -31.65
N GLY A 817 -61.89 -41.33 -30.98
CA GLY A 817 -61.67 -41.10 -29.55
C GLY A 817 -61.25 -39.68 -29.18
N PHE A 818 -60.99 -38.79 -30.15
CA PHE A 818 -60.37 -37.47 -29.94
C PHE A 818 -59.09 -37.55 -29.10
N VAL A 819 -58.26 -38.57 -29.36
CA VAL A 819 -56.98 -38.74 -28.66
C VAL A 819 -56.10 -37.51 -28.91
N SER A 820 -55.42 -37.02 -27.88
CA SER A 820 -54.59 -35.81 -27.95
C SER A 820 -53.25 -36.01 -27.24
N GLY A 821 -52.28 -35.16 -27.58
CA GLY A 821 -50.91 -35.22 -27.11
C GLY A 821 -49.96 -35.89 -28.10
N ASN A 822 -48.74 -36.20 -27.66
CA ASN A 822 -47.70 -36.78 -28.52
C ASN A 822 -47.87 -38.30 -28.67
N VAL A 823 -48.88 -38.73 -29.43
CA VAL A 823 -49.15 -40.14 -29.72
C VAL A 823 -48.61 -40.54 -31.10
N LEU A 824 -48.58 -41.85 -31.40
CA LEU A 824 -48.05 -42.35 -32.68
C LEU A 824 -48.94 -41.94 -33.87
N THR A 825 -50.24 -41.88 -33.64
CA THR A 825 -51.31 -41.61 -34.60
C THR A 825 -51.49 -40.12 -34.93
N ASP A 826 -50.87 -39.22 -34.17
CA ASP A 826 -50.72 -37.79 -34.51
C ASP A 826 -49.59 -37.64 -35.53
N LEU A 827 -49.95 -37.68 -36.82
CA LEU A 827 -49.04 -37.61 -37.95
C LEU A 827 -48.63 -36.16 -38.25
N ASN A 828 -49.56 -35.21 -38.09
CA ASN A 828 -49.36 -33.82 -38.47
C ASN A 828 -48.64 -32.99 -37.40
N GLY A 829 -48.60 -33.50 -36.16
CA GLY A 829 -47.89 -32.95 -35.01
C GLY A 829 -48.59 -31.76 -34.34
N ASP A 830 -49.88 -31.53 -34.60
CA ASP A 830 -50.66 -30.44 -34.01
C ASP A 830 -51.19 -30.77 -32.60
N GLY A 831 -51.05 -32.03 -32.18
CA GLY A 831 -51.40 -32.51 -30.85
C GLY A 831 -52.83 -33.02 -30.70
N LEU A 832 -53.60 -33.14 -31.78
CA LEU A 832 -54.92 -33.76 -31.80
C LEU A 832 -55.00 -34.78 -32.95
N VAL A 833 -55.35 -36.03 -32.64
CA VAL A 833 -55.60 -37.02 -33.70
C VAL A 833 -56.97 -36.76 -34.31
N ASP A 834 -57.01 -36.41 -35.59
CA ASP A 834 -58.25 -36.18 -36.33
C ASP A 834 -58.17 -36.66 -37.80
N LEU A 835 -59.18 -36.31 -38.60
CA LEU A 835 -59.23 -36.72 -40.01
C LEU A 835 -58.06 -36.17 -40.83
N SER A 836 -57.41 -35.09 -40.41
CA SER A 836 -56.25 -34.54 -41.10
C SER A 836 -55.00 -35.41 -40.96
N ASP A 837 -54.91 -36.23 -39.91
CA ASP A 837 -53.87 -37.27 -39.79
C ASP A 837 -54.18 -38.45 -40.71
N VAL A 838 -55.43 -38.92 -40.71
CA VAL A 838 -55.88 -40.06 -41.52
C VAL A 838 -55.57 -39.87 -43.00
N VAL A 839 -55.68 -38.63 -43.51
CA VAL A 839 -55.41 -38.28 -44.92
C VAL A 839 -54.01 -38.69 -45.37
N PHE A 840 -52.98 -38.62 -44.51
CA PHE A 840 -51.63 -39.06 -44.88
C PHE A 840 -51.57 -40.57 -45.08
N ALA A 841 -52.12 -41.35 -44.14
CA ALA A 841 -52.14 -42.81 -44.24
C ALA A 841 -53.01 -43.28 -45.41
N ASP A 842 -54.20 -42.70 -45.62
CA ASP A 842 -55.11 -43.05 -46.71
C ASP A 842 -54.48 -42.82 -48.09
N ASN A 843 -53.87 -41.64 -48.29
CA ASN A 843 -53.23 -41.30 -49.57
C ASN A 843 -52.06 -42.24 -49.87
N ASN A 844 -51.25 -42.56 -48.85
CA ASN A 844 -50.10 -43.43 -49.02
C ASN A 844 -50.49 -44.90 -49.18
N ALA A 845 -51.54 -45.35 -48.49
CA ALA A 845 -52.12 -46.67 -48.67
C ALA A 845 -52.73 -46.86 -50.07
N ALA A 846 -53.44 -45.85 -50.59
CA ALA A 846 -53.98 -45.86 -51.94
C ALA A 846 -52.89 -45.94 -53.03
N ASN A 847 -51.69 -45.42 -52.72
CA ASN A 847 -50.51 -45.47 -53.58
C ASN A 847 -49.65 -46.72 -53.36
N PHE A 848 -50.06 -47.66 -52.51
CA PHE A 848 -49.32 -48.88 -52.15
C PHE A 848 -47.89 -48.57 -51.67
N VAL A 849 -47.74 -47.52 -50.86
CA VAL A 849 -46.44 -47.13 -50.31
C VAL A 849 -45.93 -48.22 -49.36
N THR A 850 -44.75 -48.74 -49.66
CA THR A 850 -44.04 -49.71 -48.80
C THR A 850 -42.60 -49.28 -48.62
N ALA A 851 -41.96 -49.74 -47.55
CA ALA A 851 -40.51 -49.63 -47.38
C ALA A 851 -39.79 -50.33 -48.55
N ILE A 852 -38.72 -49.71 -49.02
CA ILE A 852 -37.80 -50.28 -50.01
C ILE A 852 -36.40 -50.22 -49.43
N SER A 853 -35.76 -51.39 -49.30
CA SER A 853 -34.41 -51.55 -48.77
C SER A 853 -33.46 -52.15 -49.83
N PRO A 854 -32.13 -51.99 -49.66
CA PRO A 854 -31.11 -52.58 -50.53
C PRO A 854 -31.06 -54.11 -50.58
#